data_AF-A0A8H7VZC2-F1
#
_entry.id   AF-A0A8H7VZC2-F1
#
_cell.length_a   1.000
_cell.length_b   1.000
_cell.length_c   1.000
_cell.angle_alpha   90.00
_cell.angle_beta   90.00
_cell.angle_gamma   90.00
#
_symmetry.space_group_name_H-M   'P 1'
#
loop_
_entity.id
_entity.type
_entity.pdbx_description
1 polymer ?
#
loop_
_entity_poly.entity_id
_entity_poly.type
_entity_poly.pdbx_seq_one_letter_code
_entity_poly.pdbx_strand_id
1 'polypeptide(L)'
;MNDASSLVSSSCKENNNKSTEIKQPQKQQPSIPLLRIDRTDEQRSPSLNNKANNSRMSSPTSSPSSPSSPASPTYTRAILPRLYRLVKLTRFLILLLIFFSIGSIYIILDSFQHHQRDVSGCQESYMRPQYIKQTGFDSEMTRFAGKYGLYLYREKGIDFSDQVKLKKSLFIPLFIYNYFLSQLEFRSLAAEASFHYYKNYARDTEKWQNGLRSLDFFTEQAEYLNDAIDYILKLYPQTQKTDYADDTKLPDPTSVIIIGHSMGGIVARTMFTMNNYQHGTINTIITMSTPHMLPPAPFDWKISQLYDDINKFWQEGFSKHAMESDDRYHHESLRDISIISMAGGTLDNTVCSDSTNIGSIVPETHGFTVFSTAIPNVWTGADHVSILTCNQLVKVVSRTLLDLVDVRRGPQTKPLEERMQIMRHAFLSGLEDRKGDGSDLQLGNLSFFDLLETDTLFLRPGEKLVIGKDPIAKMVLLPTVANADAFAILSDSKIDIDGRFELLLCSKSNGQAPNSTRFACRAANSISVPIPASTDNDIYPFSGNTFSFASIEFREMGSYTFFVVVDKGHGGFLMIEPFKTRTNTEIIRQSMLSIALEGVHVKTGPGLFTSIRIPSIESPILAYHLKVSRPNCRSYPNHFSPFLRQSISTMHESKFYVNLAGKMEDETDVSIHGRTAFASIVSNSRDIDQNGLSFQIWMDPSCPEPLQLDLSIDWYGSAGRLGFRNGIMLATFSFIIVMLVFASQIKCYNDTGIFPHFGQGLSYCFQRSLPVVMVCVAICSIVQCASPSTYYTFDDLWYLPSASISWQDVMTGNTDPFFWWIPLAGLALSLGIVSLLWLLVDGGVRLSAYLSVFFSKQCGLGVWPISHSQETRQQQIQRRTITTVFLFLLVATFIPYQFVFVVAFLVHIVTCIRSLVRSWVTSGRLDLKRTNRYNYMLSTLLLFFTLLPFNLPILLVWIRNISVHWFVPFSSDHNVLSIAPIMIYVEILTSNRKMLPRQRNRFLSILTYLVMYYIIIYAFLYGIKYTHWLYFLSNNFVAWLLLLHFVDSHYGRLLYHYLMDHIRIGSKKHS
;
A
#
# COMPACT_ATOMS: atom_id res chain seq x y z
N MET A 1 16.01 50.12 6.12
CA MET A 1 15.29 51.35 6.51
C MET A 1 13.93 50.94 7.04
N ASN A 2 13.59 51.43 8.24
CA ASN A 2 12.37 52.20 8.58
C ASN A 2 11.03 51.85 7.87
N ASP A 3 9.86 51.82 8.53
CA ASP A 3 9.52 51.89 9.97
C ASP A 3 7.99 51.67 10.17
N ALA A 4 7.51 51.80 11.43
CA ALA A 4 6.12 52.11 11.82
C ALA A 4 5.05 50.99 11.60
N SER A 5 3.92 50.93 12.33
CA SER A 5 3.43 51.49 13.62
C SER A 5 2.07 50.80 13.90
N SER A 6 1.86 50.01 14.97
CA SER A 6 1.58 50.38 16.38
C SER A 6 0.16 50.93 16.67
N LEU A 7 -0.32 50.70 17.91
CA LEU A 7 -1.65 51.10 18.49
C LEU A 7 -2.86 50.25 17.99
N VAL A 8 -3.96 50.05 18.74
CA VAL A 8 -4.49 50.64 20.00
C VAL A 8 -4.87 49.54 21.03
N SER A 9 -4.95 49.89 22.31
CA SER A 9 -5.35 49.05 23.48
C SER A 9 -6.91 49.01 23.70
N SER A 10 -7.53 48.37 24.71
CA SER A 10 -7.36 48.59 26.17
C SER A 10 -8.35 47.80 27.06
N SER A 11 -8.00 47.65 28.35
CA SER A 11 -8.90 47.67 29.54
C SER A 11 -9.85 46.48 29.81
N CYS A 12 -10.15 46.10 31.07
CA CYS A 12 -9.60 46.55 32.37
C CYS A 12 -9.90 45.60 33.55
N LYS A 13 -8.92 45.45 34.47
CA LYS A 13 -9.06 45.41 35.96
C LYS A 13 -9.84 44.22 36.61
N GLU A 14 -9.71 43.94 37.92
CA GLU A 14 -8.96 44.61 39.01
C GLU A 14 -8.36 43.56 40.00
N ASN A 15 -7.12 43.79 40.47
CA ASN A 15 -6.65 43.89 41.89
C ASN A 15 -7.23 42.98 43.02
N ASN A 16 -6.51 42.67 44.12
CA ASN A 16 -5.14 42.99 44.56
C ASN A 16 -4.70 42.12 45.77
N ASN A 17 -3.37 41.94 45.95
CA ASN A 17 -2.65 41.79 47.25
C ASN A 17 -3.00 40.61 48.21
N LYS A 18 -2.11 40.07 49.06
CA LYS A 18 -0.65 40.20 49.35
C LYS A 18 -0.19 38.82 49.89
N SER A 19 1.00 38.29 49.59
CA SER A 19 2.29 38.50 50.31
C SER A 19 2.22 38.23 51.84
N THR A 20 3.12 37.49 52.51
CA THR A 20 4.39 36.83 52.10
C THR A 20 4.86 35.86 53.22
N GLU A 21 5.52 34.74 52.85
CA GLU A 21 6.82 34.22 53.38
C GLU A 21 7.08 34.11 54.93
N ILE A 22 7.54 33.00 55.54
CA ILE A 22 8.96 32.54 55.67
C ILE A 22 9.05 31.24 56.56
N LYS A 23 10.07 30.37 56.34
CA LYS A 23 10.72 29.31 57.21
C LYS A 23 10.08 27.93 57.56
N GLN A 24 10.96 26.91 57.52
CA GLN A 24 10.95 25.62 58.29
C GLN A 24 11.73 25.80 59.64
N PRO A 25 11.63 24.89 60.67
CA PRO A 25 12.43 23.63 60.71
C PRO A 25 11.84 22.43 61.53
N GLN A 26 12.67 21.39 61.75
CA GLN A 26 12.49 20.08 62.43
C GLN A 26 11.96 20.14 63.89
N LYS A 27 11.30 19.12 64.50
CA LYS A 27 11.91 17.90 65.13
C LYS A 27 10.92 16.90 65.81
N GLN A 28 11.36 15.62 65.91
CA GLN A 28 11.17 14.53 66.93
C GLN A 28 9.99 14.49 67.96
N GLN A 29 9.22 13.36 67.96
CA GLN A 29 8.93 12.33 69.02
C GLN A 29 8.83 12.66 70.54
N PRO A 30 8.33 11.76 71.47
CA PRO A 30 7.59 10.46 71.34
C PRO A 30 6.41 10.23 72.37
N SER A 31 5.76 9.03 72.38
CA SER A 31 5.33 8.27 73.61
C SER A 31 4.58 6.95 73.29
N ILE A 32 4.59 5.96 74.22
CA ILE A 32 4.24 4.51 74.05
C ILE A 32 3.68 3.90 75.36
N PRO A 33 2.68 2.97 75.35
CA PRO A 33 2.88 1.59 75.88
C PRO A 33 2.20 0.42 75.09
N LEU A 34 2.99 -0.62 74.75
CA LEU A 34 3.05 -2.02 75.30
C LEU A 34 1.76 -2.86 75.51
N LEU A 35 1.72 -4.21 75.40
CA LEU A 35 2.70 -5.33 75.25
C LEU A 35 2.30 -6.26 74.05
N ARG A 36 3.17 -6.96 73.29
CA ARG A 36 4.12 -8.10 73.55
C ARG A 36 3.39 -9.41 73.94
N ILE A 37 3.18 -10.42 73.06
CA ILE A 37 4.09 -11.33 72.30
C ILE A 37 4.74 -12.41 73.18
N ASP A 38 4.46 -13.71 72.92
CA ASP A 38 5.48 -14.65 72.40
C ASP A 38 4.88 -15.93 71.74
N ARG A 39 5.75 -16.82 71.19
CA ARG A 39 5.40 -17.89 70.23
C ARG A 39 6.23 -19.19 70.42
N THR A 40 5.95 -20.21 69.58
CA THR A 40 6.66 -21.49 69.37
C THR A 40 6.35 -22.64 70.34
N ASP A 41 6.35 -23.94 69.96
CA ASP A 41 5.86 -24.71 68.77
C ASP A 41 6.06 -26.24 69.12
N GLU A 42 5.87 -27.34 68.33
CA GLU A 42 5.62 -27.53 66.89
C GLU A 42 4.73 -28.78 66.55
N GLN A 43 5.26 -30.02 66.51
CA GLN A 43 4.64 -31.20 65.85
C GLN A 43 4.44 -32.46 66.73
N ARG A 44 3.30 -33.18 66.59
CA ARG A 44 3.20 -34.50 65.91
C ARG A 44 1.79 -35.11 65.87
N SER A 45 1.57 -35.97 64.87
CA SER A 45 0.40 -36.83 64.58
C SER A 45 0.53 -38.23 65.25
N PRO A 46 -0.45 -39.19 65.24
CA PRO A 46 -1.58 -39.32 64.30
C PRO A 46 -2.95 -39.80 64.87
N SER A 47 -3.84 -40.16 63.95
CA SER A 47 -5.24 -40.61 64.10
C SER A 47 -5.48 -41.96 64.78
N LEU A 48 -6.69 -42.16 65.34
CA LEU A 48 -7.38 -43.47 65.32
C LEU A 48 -8.91 -43.35 65.40
N ASN A 49 -9.60 -44.49 65.28
CA ASN A 49 -11.04 -44.67 64.99
C ASN A 49 -11.91 -44.94 66.24
N ASN A 50 -13.22 -45.14 66.01
CA ASN A 50 -14.20 -45.84 66.89
C ASN A 50 -14.72 -45.07 68.12
N LYS A 51 -15.90 -45.37 68.69
CA LYS A 51 -17.21 -45.90 68.22
C LYS A 51 -18.19 -45.81 69.41
N ALA A 52 -19.50 -45.89 69.16
CA ALA A 52 -20.54 -46.21 70.16
C ALA A 52 -20.76 -45.12 71.26
N ASN A 53 -21.87 -45.07 72.02
CA ASN A 53 -23.11 -45.85 71.96
C ASN A 53 -24.32 -45.04 72.50
N ASN A 54 -25.53 -45.37 72.04
CA ASN A 54 -26.76 -45.68 72.80
C ASN A 54 -26.92 -45.15 74.25
N SER A 55 -28.09 -44.69 74.73
CA SER A 55 -29.49 -44.85 74.24
C SER A 55 -30.53 -44.10 75.12
N ARG A 56 -31.83 -44.29 74.80
CA ARG A 56 -33.06 -43.95 75.57
C ARG A 56 -33.53 -42.48 75.45
N MET A 57 -34.83 -42.17 75.53
CA MET A 57 -36.02 -43.01 75.74
C MET A 57 -37.17 -42.61 74.79
N SER A 58 -38.17 -43.49 74.61
CA SER A 58 -39.30 -43.32 73.69
C SER A 58 -40.66 -43.47 74.37
N SER A 59 -41.60 -42.56 74.10
CA SER A 59 -43.06 -42.83 74.13
C SER A 59 -43.83 -41.72 73.39
N PRO A 60 -45.03 -41.98 72.84
CA PRO A 60 -45.59 -41.16 71.76
C PRO A 60 -46.89 -40.39 72.10
N THR A 61 -47.27 -39.47 71.23
CA THR A 61 -48.68 -39.07 70.99
C THR A 61 -48.85 -38.70 69.52
N SER A 62 -50.04 -38.94 68.96
CA SER A 62 -50.27 -38.96 67.51
C SER A 62 -51.43 -38.08 67.07
N SER A 63 -51.23 -37.26 66.03
CA SER A 63 -52.29 -36.85 65.11
C SER A 63 -51.69 -36.58 63.71
N PRO A 64 -52.39 -36.91 62.61
CA PRO A 64 -51.80 -36.86 61.26
C PRO A 64 -51.98 -35.49 60.59
N SER A 65 -50.99 -35.09 59.79
CA SER A 65 -51.09 -33.95 58.85
C SER A 65 -50.93 -34.42 57.40
N SER A 66 -51.36 -33.56 56.46
CA SER A 66 -51.57 -33.89 55.05
C SER A 66 -50.27 -34.10 54.25
N PRO A 67 -50.31 -34.87 53.13
CA PRO A 67 -49.14 -35.20 52.34
C PRO A 67 -48.48 -33.94 51.74
N SER A 68 -47.16 -33.86 51.87
CA SER A 68 -46.36 -32.72 51.44
C SER A 68 -46.08 -32.72 49.94
N SER A 69 -46.07 -31.52 49.35
CA SER A 69 -45.69 -31.30 47.95
C SER A 69 -44.23 -31.72 47.67
N PRO A 70 -43.90 -32.21 46.46
CA PRO A 70 -42.56 -32.71 46.15
C PRO A 70 -41.49 -31.63 46.30
N ALA A 71 -40.36 -32.00 46.91
CA ALA A 71 -39.31 -31.09 47.29
C ALA A 71 -38.67 -30.35 46.10
N SER A 72 -38.49 -29.04 46.23
CA SER A 72 -37.74 -28.24 45.25
C SER A 72 -36.25 -28.61 45.25
N PRO A 73 -35.61 -28.88 44.10
CA PRO A 73 -34.22 -29.30 44.06
C PRO A 73 -33.25 -28.21 44.53
N THR A 74 -32.38 -28.56 45.47
CA THR A 74 -31.36 -27.68 46.06
C THR A 74 -30.24 -27.40 45.05
N TYR A 75 -30.41 -26.34 44.25
CA TYR A 75 -29.37 -25.89 43.31
C TYR A 75 -28.09 -25.49 44.06
N THR A 76 -27.03 -26.29 43.90
CA THR A 76 -25.66 -25.91 44.22
C THR A 76 -25.28 -24.63 43.45
N ARG A 77 -24.54 -23.72 44.10
CA ARG A 77 -23.99 -22.55 43.43
C ARG A 77 -23.04 -23.01 42.32
N ALA A 78 -23.38 -22.73 41.07
CA ALA A 78 -22.48 -22.97 39.94
C ALA A 78 -21.20 -22.13 40.12
N ILE A 79 -20.03 -22.79 40.07
CA ILE A 79 -18.73 -22.15 40.27
C ILE A 79 -18.02 -22.01 38.91
N LEU A 80 -17.52 -20.82 38.61
CA LEU A 80 -16.76 -20.57 37.38
C LEU A 80 -15.47 -21.43 37.34
N PRO A 81 -15.22 -22.19 36.25
CA PRO A 81 -14.08 -23.12 36.17
C PRO A 81 -12.72 -22.42 36.28
N ARG A 82 -11.70 -23.14 36.76
CA ARG A 82 -10.38 -22.58 37.12
C ARG A 82 -9.71 -21.79 35.99
N LEU A 83 -9.82 -22.24 34.73
CA LEU A 83 -9.20 -21.58 33.56
C LEU A 83 -9.83 -20.22 33.19
N TYR A 84 -11.08 -19.96 33.59
CA TYR A 84 -11.75 -18.66 33.38
C TYR A 84 -11.52 -17.68 34.54
N ARG A 85 -10.76 -18.08 35.58
CA ARG A 85 -10.45 -17.20 36.72
C ARG A 85 -9.25 -16.32 36.39
N LEU A 86 -9.45 -15.01 36.47
CA LEU A 86 -8.41 -14.01 36.19
C LEU A 86 -7.40 -13.90 37.35
N VAL A 87 -6.41 -14.80 37.36
CA VAL A 87 -5.30 -14.90 38.33
C VAL A 87 -4.39 -13.65 38.28
N LYS A 88 -3.66 -13.34 39.36
CA LYS A 88 -2.69 -12.23 39.39
C LYS A 88 -1.71 -12.27 38.20
N LEU A 89 -1.12 -13.44 37.94
CA LEU A 89 -0.19 -13.66 36.82
C LEU A 89 -0.80 -13.29 35.46
N THR A 90 -2.02 -13.76 35.15
CA THR A 90 -2.71 -13.40 33.89
C THR A 90 -3.01 -11.91 33.78
N ARG A 91 -3.25 -11.19 34.89
CA ARG A 91 -3.44 -9.73 34.85
C ARG A 91 -2.12 -9.02 34.53
N PHE A 92 -1.03 -9.46 35.14
CA PHE A 92 0.31 -8.92 34.87
C PHE A 92 0.71 -9.13 33.41
N LEU A 93 0.51 -10.34 32.86
CA LEU A 93 0.81 -10.63 31.46
C LEU A 93 -0.07 -9.84 30.48
N ILE A 94 -1.36 -9.66 30.76
CA ILE A 94 -2.24 -8.81 29.94
C ILE A 94 -1.79 -7.34 29.98
N LEU A 95 -1.40 -6.81 31.15
CA LEU A 95 -0.86 -5.45 31.26
C LEU A 95 0.46 -5.29 30.51
N LEU A 96 1.38 -6.26 30.62
CA LEU A 96 2.64 -6.27 29.88
C LEU A 96 2.40 -6.24 28.36
N LEU A 97 1.46 -7.05 27.86
CA LEU A 97 1.06 -7.07 26.45
C LEU A 97 0.44 -5.75 25.99
N ILE A 98 -0.34 -5.07 26.83
CA ILE A 98 -0.88 -3.73 26.53
C ILE A 98 0.26 -2.71 26.41
N PHE A 99 1.20 -2.66 27.36
CA PHE A 99 2.34 -1.73 27.30
C PHE A 99 3.25 -2.02 26.09
N PHE A 100 3.56 -3.30 25.83
CA PHE A 100 4.29 -3.72 24.64
C PHE A 100 3.59 -3.27 23.35
N SER A 101 2.26 -3.41 23.28
CA SER A 101 1.48 -3.04 22.09
C SER A 101 1.43 -1.53 21.87
N ILE A 102 1.27 -0.74 22.93
CA ILE A 102 1.32 0.73 22.84
C ILE A 102 2.72 1.18 22.41
N GLY A 103 3.79 0.62 22.99
CA GLY A 103 5.16 0.91 22.59
C GLY A 103 5.46 0.54 21.14
N SER A 104 5.00 -0.63 20.70
CA SER A 104 5.16 -1.08 19.30
C SER A 104 4.44 -0.16 18.32
N ILE A 105 3.19 0.24 18.61
CA ILE A 105 2.44 1.19 17.78
C ILE A 105 3.11 2.56 17.75
N TYR A 106 3.65 3.04 18.88
CA TYR A 106 4.39 4.29 18.93
C TYR A 106 5.65 4.24 18.05
N ILE A 107 6.47 3.18 18.17
CA ILE A 107 7.66 2.98 17.34
C ILE A 107 7.31 2.92 15.85
N ILE A 108 6.26 2.17 15.49
CA ILE A 108 5.78 2.07 14.10
C ILE A 108 5.37 3.45 13.54
N LEU A 109 4.64 4.25 14.33
CA LEU A 109 4.16 5.57 13.90
C LEU A 109 5.28 6.61 13.81
N ASP A 110 6.21 6.63 14.76
CA ASP A 110 7.36 7.55 14.76
C ASP A 110 8.35 7.22 13.63
N SER A 111 8.65 5.93 13.47
CA SER A 111 9.43 5.40 12.35
C SER A 111 8.85 5.85 11.00
N PHE A 112 7.55 5.60 10.78
CA PHE A 112 6.86 5.99 9.54
C PHE A 112 6.82 7.52 9.29
N GLN A 113 6.84 8.34 10.35
CA GLN A 113 6.79 9.80 10.22
C GLN A 113 8.18 10.43 10.02
N HIS A 114 9.23 9.87 10.64
CA HIS A 114 10.52 10.55 10.83
C HIS A 114 11.76 9.82 10.27
N HIS A 115 11.69 8.52 9.98
CA HIS A 115 12.86 7.69 9.62
C HIS A 115 12.70 7.02 8.24
N GLN A 116 13.81 6.71 7.54
CA GLN A 116 13.82 6.04 6.22
C GLN A 116 12.94 6.73 5.16
N ARG A 117 12.96 8.08 5.13
CA ARG A 117 12.22 8.91 4.18
C ARG A 117 13.16 9.55 3.17
N ASP A 118 12.81 9.47 1.89
CA ASP A 118 13.59 10.10 0.83
C ASP A 118 13.59 11.63 0.95
N VAL A 119 14.69 12.27 0.57
CA VAL A 119 14.80 13.74 0.58
C VAL A 119 14.01 14.33 -0.58
N SER A 120 13.04 15.20 -0.27
CA SER A 120 12.25 15.91 -1.28
C SER A 120 13.11 16.98 -1.97
N GLY A 121 13.45 16.73 -3.24
CA GLY A 121 14.20 17.64 -4.11
C GLY A 121 13.34 18.33 -5.17
N CYS A 122 12.05 18.03 -5.23
CA CYS A 122 11.13 18.58 -6.23
C CYS A 122 10.97 20.09 -6.07
N GLN A 123 11.31 20.85 -7.11
CA GLN A 123 11.05 22.28 -7.18
C GLN A 123 9.62 22.53 -7.65
N GLU A 124 8.99 23.63 -7.21
CA GLU A 124 7.66 24.01 -7.68
C GLU A 124 7.68 24.47 -9.14
N SER A 125 6.76 23.94 -9.96
CA SER A 125 6.43 24.47 -11.29
C SER A 125 5.63 25.78 -11.19
N TYR A 126 5.88 26.76 -12.07
CA TYR A 126 5.11 28.02 -12.17
C TYR A 126 4.26 28.05 -13.44
N MET A 127 3.02 28.56 -13.39
CA MET A 127 2.05 28.55 -14.49
C MET A 127 0.98 29.64 -14.36
N ARG A 128 0.25 29.95 -15.44
CA ARG A 128 -0.81 30.96 -15.53
C ARG A 128 -2.06 30.38 -16.22
N PRO A 129 -2.79 29.49 -15.53
CA PRO A 129 -3.76 28.62 -16.17
C PRO A 129 -5.06 29.37 -16.53
N GLN A 130 -5.59 29.09 -17.73
CA GLN A 130 -6.90 29.52 -18.20
C GLN A 130 -7.70 28.28 -18.62
N TYR A 131 -8.91 28.11 -18.06
CA TYR A 131 -9.78 26.97 -18.34
C TYR A 131 -11.03 27.42 -19.11
N ILE A 132 -11.32 26.76 -20.23
CA ILE A 132 -12.43 27.06 -21.13
C ILE A 132 -13.38 25.86 -21.13
N LYS A 133 -14.55 25.99 -20.47
CA LYS A 133 -15.56 24.93 -20.41
C LYS A 133 -16.11 24.67 -21.81
N GLN A 134 -16.13 23.41 -22.23
CA GLN A 134 -16.77 22.98 -23.46
C GLN A 134 -18.29 22.94 -23.26
N THR A 135 -19.02 23.88 -23.86
CA THR A 135 -20.47 24.01 -23.69
C THR A 135 -21.29 23.03 -24.54
N GLY A 136 -20.72 22.48 -25.62
CA GLY A 136 -21.34 21.44 -26.45
C GLY A 136 -21.22 20.02 -25.88
N PHE A 137 -20.52 19.84 -24.75
CA PHE A 137 -20.45 18.56 -24.04
C PHE A 137 -21.48 18.57 -22.91
N ASP A 138 -22.74 18.34 -23.29
CA ASP A 138 -23.92 18.48 -22.43
C ASP A 138 -24.71 17.16 -22.28
N SER A 139 -25.98 17.26 -21.90
CA SER A 139 -26.88 16.11 -21.71
C SER A 139 -27.35 15.42 -22.99
N GLU A 140 -27.10 15.98 -24.18
CA GLU A 140 -27.36 15.28 -25.45
C GLU A 140 -26.24 14.28 -25.75
N MET A 141 -24.98 14.66 -25.45
CA MET A 141 -23.82 13.81 -25.69
C MET A 141 -23.84 12.57 -24.77
N THR A 142 -24.14 12.74 -23.48
CA THR A 142 -24.20 11.62 -22.52
C THR A 142 -24.85 12.03 -21.16
N ARG A 143 -24.95 11.11 -20.21
CA ARG A 143 -25.89 11.12 -19.06
C ARG A 143 -25.46 11.83 -17.76
N PHE A 144 -24.23 12.33 -17.66
CA PHE A 144 -23.65 12.89 -16.43
C PHE A 144 -23.18 14.35 -16.55
N ALA A 145 -23.54 15.09 -17.61
CA ALA A 145 -23.04 16.46 -17.86
C ALA A 145 -23.48 17.51 -16.82
N GLY A 146 -24.43 17.17 -15.94
CA GLY A 146 -24.77 17.95 -14.75
C GLY A 146 -23.86 17.69 -13.54
N LYS A 147 -23.06 16.61 -13.56
CA LYS A 147 -22.12 16.17 -12.51
C LYS A 147 -20.66 16.43 -12.91
N TYR A 148 -20.36 16.25 -14.19
CA TYR A 148 -19.03 16.40 -14.78
C TYR A 148 -19.06 17.41 -15.93
N GLY A 149 -17.91 18.05 -16.19
CA GLY A 149 -17.77 18.98 -17.30
C GLY A 149 -16.37 18.87 -17.88
N LEU A 150 -16.29 18.98 -19.21
CA LEU A 150 -15.05 18.96 -19.97
C LEU A 150 -14.48 20.38 -20.09
N TYR A 151 -13.19 20.54 -19.81
CA TYR A 151 -12.50 21.84 -19.87
C TYR A 151 -11.25 21.73 -20.75
N LEU A 152 -11.08 22.69 -21.65
CA LEU A 152 -9.86 22.94 -22.41
C LEU A 152 -8.94 23.85 -21.60
N TYR A 153 -7.68 23.46 -21.44
CA TYR A 153 -6.65 24.25 -20.78
C TYR A 153 -5.87 25.09 -21.78
N ARG A 154 -5.51 26.33 -21.39
CA ARG A 154 -4.62 27.25 -22.10
C ARG A 154 -3.68 27.96 -21.12
N GLU A 155 -2.42 28.18 -21.52
CA GLU A 155 -1.42 28.90 -20.70
C GLU A 155 -1.37 30.40 -21.07
N LYS A 156 -1.74 31.27 -20.13
CA LYS A 156 -2.06 32.67 -20.41
C LYS A 156 -0.84 33.50 -20.75
N GLY A 157 -0.79 33.96 -22.00
CA GLY A 157 0.33 34.73 -22.57
C GLY A 157 1.28 33.91 -23.44
N ILE A 158 0.99 32.61 -23.62
CA ILE A 158 1.57 31.75 -24.66
C ILE A 158 0.46 31.39 -25.65
N ASP A 159 -0.68 30.95 -25.12
CA ASP A 159 -1.86 30.59 -25.91
C ASP A 159 -2.79 31.80 -26.09
N PHE A 160 -2.78 32.39 -27.29
CA PHE A 160 -3.62 33.52 -27.67
C PHE A 160 -4.91 33.09 -28.42
N SER A 161 -5.53 31.98 -28.00
CA SER A 161 -6.68 31.41 -28.70
C SER A 161 -7.66 30.69 -27.78
N ASP A 162 -8.88 31.21 -27.68
CA ASP A 162 -9.97 30.59 -26.93
C ASP A 162 -10.63 29.42 -27.70
N GLN A 163 -10.35 29.26 -28.99
CA GLN A 163 -10.79 28.13 -29.83
C GLN A 163 -9.62 27.22 -30.22
N VAL A 164 -9.94 25.94 -30.45
CA VAL A 164 -9.08 24.88 -30.98
C VAL A 164 -8.59 25.25 -32.38
N LYS A 165 -7.28 25.47 -32.56
CA LYS A 165 -6.67 25.94 -33.82
C LYS A 165 -5.86 24.83 -34.51
N LEU A 166 -6.55 24.05 -35.36
CA LEU A 166 -5.97 22.93 -36.12
C LEU A 166 -4.68 23.27 -36.84
N LYS A 167 -4.54 24.49 -37.38
CA LYS A 167 -3.38 24.87 -38.19
C LYS A 167 -2.07 24.99 -37.40
N LYS A 168 -2.08 24.89 -36.06
CA LYS A 168 -0.87 24.96 -35.20
C LYS A 168 -0.85 23.99 -34.01
N SER A 169 -2.01 23.62 -33.46
CA SER A 169 -2.14 22.72 -32.30
C SER A 169 -3.10 21.58 -32.65
N LEU A 170 -2.65 20.33 -32.48
CA LEU A 170 -3.40 19.16 -32.98
C LEU A 170 -3.03 17.87 -32.22
N PHE A 171 -3.19 17.88 -30.89
CA PHE A 171 -2.96 16.69 -30.08
C PHE A 171 -3.70 16.78 -28.76
N ILE A 172 -4.20 15.66 -28.21
CA ILE A 172 -4.91 15.66 -26.92
C ILE A 172 -4.28 14.69 -25.91
N PRO A 173 -3.69 15.23 -24.84
CA PRO A 173 -3.57 14.56 -23.56
C PRO A 173 -4.87 14.80 -22.75
N LEU A 174 -5.63 13.73 -22.53
CA LEU A 174 -6.81 13.74 -21.64
C LEU A 174 -6.39 13.37 -20.23
N PHE A 175 -6.62 14.28 -19.29
CA PHE A 175 -6.28 14.12 -17.88
C PHE A 175 -7.43 13.53 -17.07
N ILE A 176 -7.20 12.34 -16.50
CA ILE A 176 -8.16 11.66 -15.61
C ILE A 176 -7.70 11.84 -14.16
N TYR A 177 -8.50 12.55 -13.37
CA TYR A 177 -8.29 12.73 -11.93
C TYR A 177 -9.44 12.14 -11.11
N ASN A 178 -9.14 11.73 -9.87
CA ASN A 178 -10.12 11.18 -8.95
C ASN A 178 -10.91 12.31 -8.25
N TYR A 179 -12.14 12.01 -7.81
CA TYR A 179 -13.07 12.92 -7.11
C TYR A 179 -12.51 13.60 -5.84
N PHE A 180 -11.37 13.13 -5.33
CA PHE A 180 -10.78 13.61 -4.09
C PHE A 180 -9.94 14.89 -4.25
N LEU A 181 -9.35 15.12 -5.42
CA LEU A 181 -8.55 16.31 -5.77
C LEU A 181 -9.14 17.00 -7.04
N SER A 182 -8.38 17.83 -7.76
CA SER A 182 -8.94 18.95 -8.53
C SER A 182 -8.31 19.17 -9.91
N GLN A 183 -8.97 19.97 -10.76
CA GLN A 183 -8.42 20.40 -12.06
C GLN A 183 -7.06 21.13 -11.96
N LEU A 184 -6.63 21.51 -10.75
CA LEU A 184 -5.38 22.21 -10.45
C LEU A 184 -4.15 21.29 -10.36
N GLU A 185 -4.26 20.01 -10.70
CA GLU A 185 -3.14 19.08 -10.57
C GLU A 185 -2.26 19.05 -11.84
N PHE A 186 -2.84 18.72 -12.99
CA PHE A 186 -2.10 18.53 -14.25
C PHE A 186 -1.68 19.80 -15.00
N ARG A 187 -2.12 20.98 -14.52
CA ARG A 187 -1.79 22.30 -15.09
C ARG A 187 -0.28 22.57 -15.22
N SER A 188 0.54 21.98 -14.36
CA SER A 188 2.01 22.08 -14.43
C SER A 188 2.57 21.46 -15.71
N LEU A 189 2.07 20.28 -16.07
CA LEU A 189 2.47 19.55 -17.28
C LEU A 189 1.97 20.25 -18.54
N ALA A 190 0.74 20.78 -18.50
CA ALA A 190 0.18 21.53 -19.61
C ALA A 190 0.95 22.84 -19.88
N ALA A 191 1.29 23.60 -18.84
CA ALA A 191 2.04 24.85 -18.95
C ALA A 191 3.47 24.63 -19.48
N GLU A 192 4.23 23.67 -18.92
CA GLU A 192 5.61 23.42 -19.35
C GLU A 192 5.65 22.87 -20.79
N ALA A 193 4.69 22.05 -21.21
CA ALA A 193 4.60 21.61 -22.61
C ALA A 193 4.34 22.75 -23.59
N SER A 194 3.37 23.65 -23.31
CA SER A 194 3.13 24.85 -24.12
C SER A 194 4.36 25.77 -24.15
N PHE A 195 5.03 25.96 -23.01
CA PHE A 195 6.24 26.77 -22.90
C PHE A 195 7.42 26.15 -23.67
N HIS A 196 7.68 24.85 -23.49
CA HIS A 196 8.76 24.13 -24.16
C HIS A 196 8.58 24.14 -25.68
N TYR A 197 7.36 23.86 -26.18
CA TYR A 197 7.04 23.96 -27.60
C TYR A 197 7.25 25.38 -28.14
N TYR A 198 6.68 26.40 -27.49
CA TYR A 198 6.78 27.78 -28.00
C TYR A 198 8.23 28.32 -27.98
N LYS A 199 9.01 27.94 -26.97
CA LYS A 199 10.41 28.34 -26.82
C LYS A 199 11.35 27.62 -27.78
N ASN A 200 11.23 26.31 -27.91
CA ASN A 200 12.24 25.45 -28.56
C ASN A 200 11.82 24.97 -29.95
N TYR A 201 10.53 24.80 -30.23
CA TYR A 201 10.03 24.10 -31.42
C TYR A 201 9.19 24.96 -32.37
N ALA A 202 8.49 26.00 -31.89
CA ALA A 202 7.60 26.84 -32.71
C ALA A 202 8.32 27.73 -33.76
N ARG A 203 9.66 27.69 -33.81
CA ARG A 203 10.50 28.33 -34.84
C ARG A 203 11.29 27.32 -35.68
N ASP A 204 11.20 26.04 -35.36
CA ASP A 204 11.94 24.95 -36.01
C ASP A 204 11.13 24.42 -37.21
N THR A 205 11.50 24.88 -38.41
CA THR A 205 10.77 24.52 -39.63
C THR A 205 10.93 23.05 -40.03
N GLU A 206 12.04 22.40 -39.66
CA GLU A 206 12.29 20.99 -39.98
C GLU A 206 11.42 20.08 -39.11
N LYS A 207 11.37 20.32 -37.79
CA LYS A 207 10.46 19.57 -36.90
C LYS A 207 8.99 19.83 -37.25
N TRP A 208 8.65 21.05 -37.69
CA TRP A 208 7.30 21.37 -38.16
C TRP A 208 6.93 20.64 -39.47
N GLN A 209 7.88 20.38 -40.37
CA GLN A 209 7.67 19.51 -41.54
C GLN A 209 7.61 18.03 -41.14
N ASN A 210 8.37 17.62 -40.13
CA ASN A 210 8.39 16.26 -39.58
C ASN A 210 7.18 15.89 -38.69
N GLY A 211 6.13 16.72 -38.65
CA GLY A 211 4.86 16.39 -38.00
C GLY A 211 4.71 16.87 -36.54
N LEU A 212 5.66 17.64 -36.00
CA LEU A 212 5.58 18.14 -34.63
C LEU A 212 4.63 19.34 -34.49
N ARG A 213 3.70 19.32 -33.53
CA ARG A 213 2.73 20.39 -33.23
C ARG A 213 2.60 20.60 -31.71
N SER A 214 1.93 21.68 -31.30
CA SER A 214 1.55 21.87 -29.89
C SER A 214 0.39 20.98 -29.47
N LEU A 215 0.23 20.83 -28.15
CA LEU A 215 -0.76 19.97 -27.51
C LEU A 215 -1.93 20.81 -26.96
N ASP A 216 -3.16 20.34 -27.18
CA ASP A 216 -4.39 20.88 -26.62
C ASP A 216 -4.83 20.00 -25.44
N PHE A 217 -4.66 20.49 -24.22
CA PHE A 217 -4.88 19.73 -23.00
C PHE A 217 -6.33 19.79 -22.52
N PHE A 218 -6.93 18.63 -22.22
CA PHE A 218 -8.31 18.52 -21.73
C PHE A 218 -8.35 17.84 -20.35
N THR A 219 -9.23 18.30 -19.46
CA THR A 219 -9.39 17.74 -18.09
C THR A 219 -10.82 17.27 -17.82
N GLU A 220 -10.96 16.11 -17.15
CA GLU A 220 -12.26 15.44 -16.96
C GLU A 220 -12.29 14.47 -15.75
N GLN A 221 -13.48 13.91 -15.44
CA GLN A 221 -13.72 12.99 -14.33
C GLN A 221 -14.43 11.70 -14.79
N ALA A 222 -14.26 10.63 -14.01
CA ALA A 222 -14.48 9.23 -14.41
C ALA A 222 -15.93 8.80 -14.74
N GLU A 223 -16.05 7.61 -15.38
CA GLU A 223 -17.28 6.99 -15.93
C GLU A 223 -17.85 7.65 -17.20
N TYR A 224 -17.15 8.64 -17.77
CA TYR A 224 -17.66 9.50 -18.85
C TYR A 224 -16.70 9.65 -20.05
N LEU A 225 -15.46 9.20 -19.84
CA LEU A 225 -14.29 9.53 -20.64
C LEU A 225 -14.32 8.94 -22.06
N ASN A 226 -14.97 7.79 -22.27
CA ASN A 226 -15.14 7.21 -23.61
C ASN A 226 -16.02 8.11 -24.48
N ASP A 227 -17.13 8.60 -23.93
CA ASP A 227 -18.06 9.52 -24.61
C ASP A 227 -17.40 10.90 -24.82
N ALA A 228 -16.54 11.32 -23.89
CA ALA A 228 -15.75 12.54 -24.02
C ALA A 228 -14.64 12.44 -25.07
N ILE A 229 -13.95 11.31 -25.20
CA ILE A 229 -12.98 11.07 -26.29
C ILE A 229 -13.70 11.13 -27.64
N ASP A 230 -14.86 10.49 -27.76
CA ASP A 230 -15.70 10.55 -28.95
C ASP A 230 -16.14 11.99 -29.28
N TYR A 231 -16.56 12.78 -28.28
CA TYR A 231 -16.82 14.22 -28.44
C TYR A 231 -15.57 15.01 -28.87
N ILE A 232 -14.42 14.80 -28.20
CA ILE A 232 -13.15 15.49 -28.47
C ILE A 232 -12.70 15.23 -29.91
N LEU A 233 -12.69 13.97 -30.35
CA LEU A 233 -12.31 13.61 -31.72
C LEU A 233 -13.26 14.24 -32.75
N LYS A 234 -14.57 14.36 -32.44
CA LYS A 234 -15.56 15.04 -33.30
C LYS A 234 -15.37 16.56 -33.42
N LEU A 235 -14.60 17.23 -32.56
CA LEU A 235 -14.32 18.66 -32.68
C LEU A 235 -13.49 18.97 -33.93
N TYR A 236 -12.49 18.14 -34.25
CA TYR A 236 -11.45 18.47 -35.23
C TYR A 236 -11.94 18.44 -36.70
N PRO A 237 -12.72 17.45 -37.16
CA PRO A 237 -13.27 17.45 -38.53
C PRO A 237 -14.29 18.56 -38.80
N GLN A 238 -14.76 19.27 -37.76
CA GLN A 238 -15.68 20.41 -37.92
C GLN A 238 -14.91 21.70 -38.20
N THR A 239 -13.89 22.03 -37.40
CA THR A 239 -13.07 23.24 -37.60
C THR A 239 -12.08 23.13 -38.77
N GLN A 240 -11.75 21.93 -39.26
CA GLN A 240 -10.97 21.79 -40.50
C GLN A 240 -11.72 22.34 -41.74
N LYS A 241 -13.06 22.34 -41.73
CA LYS A 241 -13.89 22.79 -42.87
C LYS A 241 -14.01 24.30 -43.00
N THR A 242 -13.64 25.06 -41.97
CA THR A 242 -13.75 26.53 -41.94
C THR A 242 -12.47 27.26 -42.38
N ASP A 243 -11.28 26.67 -42.20
CA ASP A 243 -9.99 27.27 -42.59
C ASP A 243 -9.57 26.84 -44.02
N TYR A 244 -10.28 27.36 -45.04
CA TYR A 244 -10.16 26.97 -46.46
C TYR A 244 -8.89 27.48 -47.17
N ALA A 245 -7.71 27.41 -46.54
CA ALA A 245 -6.53 28.19 -46.96
C ALA A 245 -5.15 27.54 -46.73
N ASP A 246 -4.95 26.27 -47.08
CA ASP A 246 -3.62 25.69 -47.40
C ASP A 246 -3.75 24.34 -48.12
N ASP A 247 -2.81 24.00 -49.02
CA ASP A 247 -2.86 22.79 -49.86
C ASP A 247 -2.43 21.49 -49.14
N THR A 248 -1.94 21.58 -47.90
CA THR A 248 -1.41 20.42 -47.15
C THR A 248 -2.49 19.76 -46.29
N LYS A 249 -3.33 18.92 -46.92
CA LYS A 249 -4.42 18.19 -46.23
C LYS A 249 -3.89 17.07 -45.33
N LEU A 250 -3.65 17.41 -44.06
CA LEU A 250 -3.33 16.46 -42.98
C LEU A 250 -4.51 15.51 -42.66
N PRO A 251 -4.24 14.29 -42.15
CA PRO A 251 -5.28 13.37 -41.72
C PRO A 251 -5.98 13.85 -40.45
N ASP A 252 -7.28 13.54 -40.32
CA ASP A 252 -8.03 13.78 -39.09
C ASP A 252 -7.48 12.95 -37.90
N PRO A 253 -7.53 13.47 -36.67
CA PRO A 253 -7.08 12.74 -35.48
C PRO A 253 -8.03 11.57 -35.17
N THR A 254 -7.48 10.38 -34.97
CA THR A 254 -8.25 9.16 -34.63
C THR A 254 -8.05 8.69 -33.20
N SER A 255 -7.13 9.28 -32.43
CA SER A 255 -6.79 8.81 -31.09
C SER A 255 -6.15 9.86 -30.19
N VAL A 256 -6.23 9.65 -28.87
CA VAL A 256 -5.67 10.51 -27.82
C VAL A 256 -4.59 9.80 -27.00
N ILE A 257 -3.85 10.58 -26.20
CA ILE A 257 -3.06 10.08 -25.07
C ILE A 257 -3.85 10.30 -23.78
N ILE A 258 -3.81 9.33 -22.89
CA ILE A 258 -4.40 9.45 -21.55
C ILE A 258 -3.28 9.63 -20.53
N ILE A 259 -3.47 10.57 -19.60
CA ILE A 259 -2.59 10.75 -18.45
C ILE A 259 -3.45 10.61 -17.18
N GLY A 260 -3.21 9.54 -16.43
CA GLY A 260 -4.00 9.15 -15.27
C GLY A 260 -3.20 9.25 -13.98
N HIS A 261 -3.76 9.89 -12.96
CA HIS A 261 -3.12 10.00 -11.64
C HIS A 261 -3.90 9.25 -10.57
N SER A 262 -3.19 8.57 -9.67
CA SER A 262 -3.82 7.82 -8.57
C SER A 262 -4.87 6.83 -9.14
N MET A 263 -6.11 6.82 -8.62
CA MET A 263 -7.20 6.01 -9.19
C MET A 263 -7.53 6.33 -10.67
N GLY A 264 -7.14 7.49 -11.20
CA GLY A 264 -7.36 7.87 -12.59
C GLY A 264 -6.68 6.95 -13.61
N GLY A 265 -5.51 6.38 -13.27
CA GLY A 265 -4.85 5.38 -14.13
C GLY A 265 -5.52 3.98 -14.07
N ILE A 266 -6.26 3.67 -13.00
CA ILE A 266 -7.16 2.51 -12.97
C ILE A 266 -8.39 2.76 -13.83
N VAL A 267 -8.98 3.95 -13.75
CA VAL A 267 -10.09 4.34 -14.64
C VAL A 267 -9.66 4.26 -16.11
N ALA A 268 -8.47 4.74 -16.47
CA ALA A 268 -7.89 4.59 -17.82
C ALA A 268 -7.88 3.14 -18.30
N ARG A 269 -7.43 2.20 -17.46
CA ARG A 269 -7.43 0.76 -17.78
C ARG A 269 -8.83 0.14 -17.78
N THR A 270 -9.78 0.71 -17.03
CA THR A 270 -11.19 0.29 -17.00
C THR A 270 -11.90 0.61 -18.32
N MET A 271 -11.55 1.72 -18.98
CA MET A 271 -12.25 2.19 -20.20
C MET A 271 -12.34 1.11 -21.28
N PHE A 272 -11.29 0.29 -21.44
CA PHE A 272 -11.22 -0.82 -22.40
C PHE A 272 -12.17 -1.98 -22.10
N THR A 273 -12.64 -2.12 -20.86
CA THR A 273 -13.61 -3.15 -20.46
C THR A 273 -15.07 -2.68 -20.62
N MET A 274 -15.29 -1.43 -21.04
CA MET A 274 -16.62 -0.84 -21.20
C MET A 274 -17.13 -0.94 -22.64
N ASN A 275 -18.42 -1.26 -22.80
CA ASN A 275 -19.08 -1.46 -24.10
C ASN A 275 -19.17 -0.20 -24.99
N ASN A 276 -18.86 1.00 -24.47
CA ASN A 276 -18.79 2.24 -25.25
C ASN A 276 -17.35 2.59 -25.70
N TYR A 277 -16.37 1.72 -25.45
CA TYR A 277 -15.02 1.92 -25.97
C TYR A 277 -14.95 1.71 -27.48
N GLN A 278 -14.31 2.64 -28.18
CA GLN A 278 -14.03 2.53 -29.62
C GLN A 278 -12.56 2.14 -29.81
N HIS A 279 -12.29 0.97 -30.42
CA HIS A 279 -10.92 0.47 -30.59
C HIS A 279 -10.01 1.46 -31.32
N GLY A 280 -8.76 1.58 -30.86
CA GLY A 280 -7.75 2.44 -31.45
C GLY A 280 -7.87 3.92 -31.08
N THR A 281 -8.92 4.36 -30.37
CA THR A 281 -9.05 5.76 -29.90
C THR A 281 -8.07 6.16 -28.79
N ILE A 282 -7.35 5.19 -28.20
CA ILE A 282 -6.31 5.42 -27.20
C ILE A 282 -5.09 4.62 -27.64
N ASN A 283 -3.93 5.29 -27.74
CA ASN A 283 -2.68 4.62 -28.12
C ASN A 283 -1.62 4.64 -27.00
N THR A 284 -1.61 5.68 -26.14
CA THR A 284 -0.60 5.83 -25.09
C THR A 284 -1.29 6.17 -23.78
N ILE A 285 -0.87 5.54 -22.69
CA ILE A 285 -1.31 5.81 -21.33
C ILE A 285 -0.06 6.09 -20.48
N ILE A 286 0.00 7.23 -19.82
CA ILE A 286 1.00 7.51 -18.78
C ILE A 286 0.27 7.56 -17.45
N THR A 287 0.64 6.68 -16.52
CA THR A 287 0.06 6.63 -15.18
C THR A 287 1.06 7.10 -14.13
N MET A 288 0.58 7.84 -13.13
CA MET A 288 1.41 8.43 -12.07
C MET A 288 0.82 8.10 -10.70
N SER A 289 1.64 7.56 -9.78
CA SER A 289 1.23 7.04 -8.46
C SER A 289 -0.05 6.19 -8.50
N THR A 290 -0.24 5.43 -9.59
CA THR A 290 -1.46 4.64 -9.83
C THR A 290 -1.33 3.24 -9.23
N PRO A 291 -2.19 2.85 -8.28
CA PRO A 291 -2.16 1.50 -7.71
C PRO A 291 -2.74 0.49 -8.71
N HIS A 292 -1.89 -0.13 -9.53
CA HIS A 292 -2.28 -1.07 -10.59
C HIS A 292 -2.49 -2.51 -10.10
N MET A 293 -1.72 -2.95 -9.10
CA MET A 293 -1.77 -4.33 -8.59
C MET A 293 -2.94 -4.57 -7.64
N LEU A 294 -3.11 -3.69 -6.65
CA LEU A 294 -4.03 -3.87 -5.52
C LEU A 294 -4.59 -2.50 -5.11
N PRO A 295 -5.88 -2.40 -4.73
CA PRO A 295 -6.43 -1.14 -4.25
C PRO A 295 -5.81 -0.75 -2.89
N PRO A 296 -5.53 0.54 -2.62
CA PRO A 296 -4.95 0.98 -1.33
C PRO A 296 -5.80 0.62 -0.10
N ALA A 297 -7.08 0.30 -0.30
CA ALA A 297 -8.02 -0.06 0.75
C ALA A 297 -9.07 -1.10 0.24
N PRO A 298 -8.81 -2.43 0.34
CA PRO A 298 -9.71 -3.49 -0.14
C PRO A 298 -10.95 -3.72 0.77
N PHE A 299 -11.57 -2.64 1.24
CA PHE A 299 -12.76 -2.67 2.11
C PHE A 299 -14.08 -2.89 1.35
N ASP A 300 -14.10 -2.65 0.04
CA ASP A 300 -15.23 -2.96 -0.84
C ASP A 300 -14.91 -4.18 -1.73
N TRP A 301 -15.88 -5.08 -1.84
CA TRP A 301 -15.83 -6.25 -2.72
C TRP A 301 -15.90 -5.85 -4.19
N LYS A 302 -16.67 -4.81 -4.55
CA LYS A 302 -16.75 -4.34 -5.95
C LYS A 302 -15.44 -3.73 -6.44
N ILE A 303 -14.73 -2.97 -5.59
CA ILE A 303 -13.41 -2.43 -5.94
C ILE A 303 -12.40 -3.58 -6.11
N SER A 304 -12.48 -4.61 -5.25
CA SER A 304 -11.63 -5.79 -5.36
C SER A 304 -11.88 -6.53 -6.70
N GLN A 305 -13.14 -6.86 -6.98
CA GLN A 305 -13.54 -7.51 -8.22
C GLN A 305 -13.17 -6.68 -9.46
N LEU A 306 -13.36 -5.36 -9.43
CA LEU A 306 -13.02 -4.46 -10.54
C LEU A 306 -11.53 -4.55 -10.89
N TYR A 307 -10.65 -4.65 -9.89
CA TYR A 307 -9.21 -4.85 -10.13
C TYR A 307 -8.93 -6.23 -10.73
N ASP A 308 -9.56 -7.29 -10.22
CA ASP A 308 -9.40 -8.65 -10.74
C ASP A 308 -9.88 -8.74 -12.21
N ASP A 309 -11.06 -8.20 -12.53
CA ASP A 309 -11.65 -8.17 -13.87
C ASP A 309 -10.78 -7.37 -14.87
N ILE A 310 -10.28 -6.19 -14.49
CA ILE A 310 -9.39 -5.37 -15.35
C ILE A 310 -8.01 -6.04 -15.52
N ASN A 311 -7.43 -6.60 -14.45
CA ASN A 311 -6.13 -7.27 -14.54
C ASN A 311 -6.22 -8.52 -15.42
N LYS A 312 -7.28 -9.30 -15.28
CA LYS A 312 -7.58 -10.44 -16.15
C LYS A 312 -7.73 -10.03 -17.62
N PHE A 313 -8.57 -9.05 -17.94
CA PHE A 313 -8.77 -8.56 -19.32
C PHE A 313 -7.44 -8.17 -20.00
N TRP A 314 -6.58 -7.45 -19.29
CA TRP A 314 -5.29 -7.00 -19.81
C TRP A 314 -4.29 -8.16 -19.98
N GLN A 315 -4.26 -9.12 -19.04
CA GLN A 315 -3.42 -10.32 -19.15
C GLN A 315 -3.86 -11.25 -20.28
N GLU A 316 -5.17 -11.46 -20.45
CA GLU A 316 -5.73 -12.30 -21.52
C GLU A 316 -5.46 -11.70 -22.91
N GLY A 317 -5.62 -10.38 -23.07
CA GLY A 317 -5.34 -9.67 -24.32
C GLY A 317 -3.87 -9.67 -24.78
N PHE A 318 -2.92 -9.94 -23.87
CA PHE A 318 -1.50 -10.18 -24.20
C PHE A 318 -1.08 -11.66 -24.14
N SER A 319 -2.02 -12.58 -23.90
CA SER A 319 -1.73 -14.01 -23.79
C SER A 319 -1.46 -14.64 -25.16
N LYS A 320 -0.60 -15.66 -25.20
CA LYS A 320 -0.30 -16.36 -26.46
C LYS A 320 -1.48 -17.15 -27.04
N HIS A 321 -2.43 -17.58 -26.22
CA HIS A 321 -3.62 -18.28 -26.72
C HIS A 321 -4.66 -17.34 -27.35
N ALA A 322 -4.68 -16.05 -27.00
CA ALA A 322 -5.52 -15.06 -27.69
C ALA A 322 -5.09 -14.77 -29.14
N MET A 323 -3.96 -15.32 -29.60
CA MET A 323 -3.59 -15.38 -31.03
C MET A 323 -4.28 -16.52 -31.80
N GLU A 324 -4.80 -17.53 -31.09
CA GLU A 324 -5.26 -18.81 -31.64
C GLU A 324 -6.77 -19.06 -31.41
N SER A 325 -7.39 -18.40 -30.42
CA SER A 325 -8.82 -18.46 -30.14
C SER A 325 -9.65 -17.42 -30.91
N ASP A 326 -10.98 -17.48 -30.78
CA ASP A 326 -11.89 -16.51 -31.40
C ASP A 326 -11.95 -15.16 -30.65
N ASP A 327 -11.23 -15.03 -29.52
CA ASP A 327 -11.18 -13.85 -28.63
C ASP A 327 -10.40 -12.65 -29.20
N ARG A 328 -10.35 -12.54 -30.53
CA ARG A 328 -9.65 -11.49 -31.29
C ARG A 328 -9.95 -10.08 -30.79
N TYR A 329 -11.17 -9.84 -30.31
CA TYR A 329 -11.61 -8.56 -29.73
C TYR A 329 -10.64 -8.03 -28.65
N HIS A 330 -10.19 -8.90 -27.73
CA HIS A 330 -9.29 -8.47 -26.64
C HIS A 330 -7.90 -8.11 -27.15
N HIS A 331 -7.33 -8.95 -28.03
CA HIS A 331 -5.99 -8.70 -28.58
C HIS A 331 -5.99 -7.51 -29.56
N GLU A 332 -6.95 -7.43 -30.48
CA GLU A 332 -7.08 -6.30 -31.42
C GLU A 332 -7.27 -4.97 -30.69
N SER A 333 -7.93 -4.97 -29.54
CA SER A 333 -8.11 -3.77 -28.72
C SER A 333 -6.85 -3.25 -28.04
N LEU A 334 -5.83 -4.09 -27.79
CA LEU A 334 -4.62 -3.70 -27.03
C LEU A 334 -3.35 -3.58 -27.90
N ARG A 335 -3.43 -3.94 -29.19
CA ARG A 335 -2.28 -4.17 -30.10
C ARG A 335 -1.34 -2.98 -30.36
N ASP A 336 -1.81 -1.74 -30.33
CA ASP A 336 -0.99 -0.52 -30.53
C ASP A 336 -0.97 0.34 -29.25
N ILE A 337 -1.11 -0.28 -28.08
CA ILE A 337 -1.14 0.41 -26.79
C ILE A 337 0.22 0.36 -26.10
N SER A 338 0.71 1.52 -25.68
CA SER A 338 1.83 1.65 -24.75
C SER A 338 1.36 2.21 -23.41
N ILE A 339 1.69 1.56 -22.29
CA ILE A 339 1.38 2.05 -20.94
C ILE A 339 2.65 2.13 -20.06
N ILE A 340 2.94 3.32 -19.55
CA ILE A 340 4.05 3.58 -18.62
C ILE A 340 3.51 3.92 -17.25
N SER A 341 4.05 3.31 -16.20
CA SER A 341 3.67 3.59 -14.80
C SER A 341 4.81 4.26 -14.03
N MET A 342 4.56 5.44 -13.48
CA MET A 342 5.54 6.25 -12.76
C MET A 342 5.23 6.25 -11.25
N ALA A 343 6.22 5.86 -10.45
CA ALA A 343 6.15 5.77 -8.99
C ALA A 343 6.92 6.90 -8.30
N GLY A 344 6.38 7.43 -7.18
CA GLY A 344 7.02 8.50 -6.40
C GLY A 344 8.13 8.06 -5.45
N GLY A 345 8.30 6.75 -5.21
CA GLY A 345 9.26 6.21 -4.23
C GLY A 345 8.71 6.20 -2.79
N THR A 346 9.56 6.45 -1.79
CA THR A 346 9.18 6.34 -0.37
C THR A 346 8.40 7.57 0.15
N LEU A 347 8.28 8.64 -0.65
CA LEU A 347 7.51 9.85 -0.28
C LEU A 347 6.00 9.72 -0.54
N ASP A 348 5.54 8.72 -1.29
CA ASP A 348 4.11 8.45 -1.48
C ASP A 348 3.51 7.69 -0.28
N ASN A 349 3.01 8.45 0.68
CA ASN A 349 2.29 7.95 1.86
C ASN A 349 0.79 7.65 1.60
N THR A 350 0.29 7.82 0.36
CA THR A 350 -1.12 7.62 0.00
C THR A 350 -1.32 6.31 -0.78
N VAL A 351 -0.43 6.04 -1.73
CA VAL A 351 -0.36 4.82 -2.52
C VAL A 351 1.00 4.19 -2.30
N CYS A 352 1.02 2.94 -1.85
CA CYS A 352 2.27 2.20 -1.73
C CYS A 352 2.90 2.04 -3.13
N SER A 353 4.06 2.65 -3.37
CA SER A 353 4.75 2.62 -4.68
C SER A 353 4.95 1.21 -5.25
N ASP A 354 5.10 0.19 -4.39
CA ASP A 354 5.19 -1.23 -4.81
C ASP A 354 3.93 -1.71 -5.56
N SER A 355 2.75 -1.12 -5.30
CA SER A 355 1.48 -1.45 -5.96
C SER A 355 1.32 -0.83 -7.35
N THR A 356 2.24 0.04 -7.77
CA THR A 356 2.21 0.71 -9.08
C THR A 356 2.82 -0.12 -10.22
N ASN A 357 3.33 -1.32 -9.91
CA ASN A 357 3.90 -2.22 -10.90
C ASN A 357 2.86 -2.66 -11.96
N ILE A 358 3.28 -2.72 -13.23
CA ILE A 358 2.49 -3.28 -14.34
C ILE A 358 3.15 -4.50 -15.01
N GLY A 359 4.36 -4.91 -14.63
CA GLY A 359 5.12 -5.99 -15.30
C GLY A 359 4.54 -7.41 -15.16
N SER A 360 3.54 -7.61 -14.29
CA SER A 360 2.75 -8.85 -14.21
C SER A 360 1.43 -8.79 -15.01
N ILE A 361 1.15 -7.64 -15.64
CA ILE A 361 -0.10 -7.31 -16.33
C ILE A 361 0.16 -7.04 -17.82
N VAL A 362 1.29 -6.42 -18.14
CA VAL A 362 1.66 -5.93 -19.47
C VAL A 362 3.09 -6.38 -19.78
N PRO A 363 3.38 -6.92 -20.98
CA PRO A 363 4.74 -7.29 -21.36
C PRO A 363 5.60 -6.04 -21.62
N GLU A 364 6.92 -6.17 -21.42
CA GLU A 364 7.91 -5.09 -21.62
C GLU A 364 7.84 -4.41 -23.01
N THR A 365 7.34 -5.10 -24.02
CA THR A 365 7.13 -4.56 -25.37
C THR A 365 6.03 -3.50 -25.44
N HIS A 366 5.09 -3.49 -24.49
CA HIS A 366 3.93 -2.60 -24.42
C HIS A 366 3.91 -1.73 -23.15
N GLY A 367 4.75 -2.00 -22.14
CA GLY A 367 4.80 -1.16 -20.95
C GLY A 367 5.92 -1.49 -19.97
N PHE A 368 6.24 -0.53 -19.10
CA PHE A 368 7.14 -0.74 -17.95
C PHE A 368 6.79 0.22 -16.80
N THR A 369 7.23 -0.14 -15.59
CA THR A 369 7.19 0.73 -14.41
C THR A 369 8.54 1.43 -14.23
N VAL A 370 8.53 2.65 -13.71
CA VAL A 370 9.72 3.47 -13.46
C VAL A 370 9.52 4.36 -12.23
N PHE A 371 10.60 4.67 -11.51
CA PHE A 371 10.56 5.52 -10.31
C PHE A 371 11.09 6.93 -10.60
N SER A 372 10.56 7.97 -9.95
CA SER A 372 11.03 9.36 -10.14
C SER A 372 12.51 9.55 -9.74
N THR A 373 13.04 8.67 -8.87
CA THR A 373 14.46 8.57 -8.52
C THR A 373 15.35 7.99 -9.62
N ALA A 374 14.77 7.24 -10.57
CA ALA A 374 15.48 6.61 -11.68
C ALA A 374 15.61 7.54 -12.90
N ILE A 375 14.61 8.41 -13.10
CA ILE A 375 14.49 9.26 -14.30
C ILE A 375 15.67 10.24 -14.38
N PRO A 376 16.42 10.27 -15.50
CA PRO A 376 17.55 11.18 -15.69
C PRO A 376 17.19 12.64 -15.50
N ASN A 377 18.08 13.40 -14.82
CA ASN A 377 17.88 14.80 -14.44
C ASN A 377 16.75 15.06 -13.42
N VAL A 378 16.10 14.02 -12.89
CA VAL A 378 15.08 14.12 -11.82
C VAL A 378 15.67 13.64 -10.50
N TRP A 379 16.10 12.37 -10.44
CA TRP A 379 16.83 11.74 -9.33
C TRP A 379 16.30 12.05 -7.90
N THR A 380 14.99 12.24 -7.75
CA THR A 380 14.38 12.60 -6.46
C THR A 380 13.06 11.87 -6.27
N GLY A 381 12.71 11.57 -5.02
CA GLY A 381 11.39 11.05 -4.67
C GLY A 381 10.33 12.15 -4.81
N ALA A 382 9.13 11.78 -5.23
CA ALA A 382 7.98 12.67 -5.30
C ALA A 382 6.88 12.14 -4.36
N ASP A 383 6.25 13.04 -3.59
CA ASP A 383 5.03 12.66 -2.88
C ASP A 383 3.84 12.49 -3.84
N HIS A 384 2.75 11.92 -3.31
CA HIS A 384 1.56 11.56 -4.09
C HIS A 384 1.01 12.67 -4.99
N VAL A 385 1.11 13.94 -4.58
CA VAL A 385 0.58 15.08 -5.35
C VAL A 385 1.73 15.79 -6.09
N SER A 386 2.89 15.92 -5.45
CA SER A 386 4.07 16.55 -6.06
C SER A 386 4.58 15.83 -7.30
N ILE A 387 4.26 14.54 -7.51
CA ILE A 387 4.58 13.84 -8.77
C ILE A 387 4.00 14.55 -10.02
N LEU A 388 2.95 15.36 -9.87
CA LEU A 388 2.34 16.15 -10.95
C LEU A 388 2.89 17.58 -11.09
N THR A 389 3.54 18.12 -10.04
CA THR A 389 3.99 19.53 -9.97
C THR A 389 5.52 19.69 -9.87
N CYS A 390 6.25 18.59 -9.67
CA CYS A 390 7.70 18.53 -9.59
C CYS A 390 8.35 18.99 -10.89
N ASN A 391 8.91 20.20 -10.88
CA ASN A 391 9.44 20.92 -12.05
C ASN A 391 10.42 20.09 -12.90
N GLN A 392 11.28 19.30 -12.26
CA GLN A 392 12.21 18.39 -12.94
C GLN A 392 11.48 17.30 -13.73
N LEU A 393 10.57 16.57 -13.08
CA LEU A 393 9.79 15.47 -13.69
C LEU A 393 8.84 16.00 -14.78
N VAL A 394 8.14 17.09 -14.47
CA VAL A 394 7.23 17.81 -15.39
C VAL A 394 7.92 18.16 -16.70
N LYS A 395 9.19 18.60 -16.68
CA LYS A 395 9.97 18.88 -17.88
C LYS A 395 10.27 17.66 -18.72
N VAL A 396 10.72 16.57 -18.10
CA VAL A 396 11.03 15.32 -18.81
C VAL A 396 9.77 14.75 -19.47
N VAL A 397 8.65 14.69 -18.73
CA VAL A 397 7.38 14.18 -19.28
C VAL A 397 6.83 15.12 -20.36
N SER A 398 6.86 16.44 -20.18
CA SER A 398 6.38 17.42 -21.18
C SER A 398 7.15 17.33 -22.49
N ARG A 399 8.48 17.19 -22.42
CA ARG A 399 9.33 16.96 -23.59
C ARG A 399 9.00 15.63 -24.26
N THR A 400 8.88 14.55 -23.48
CA THR A 400 8.57 13.21 -24.01
C THR A 400 7.22 13.21 -24.74
N LEU A 401 6.19 13.86 -24.18
CA LEU A 401 4.88 13.99 -24.82
C LEU A 401 4.96 14.69 -26.18
N LEU A 402 5.77 15.73 -26.33
CA LEU A 402 6.01 16.39 -27.61
C LEU A 402 6.77 15.47 -28.58
N ASP A 403 7.82 14.80 -28.12
CA ASP A 403 8.70 13.97 -28.95
C ASP A 403 8.01 12.67 -29.46
N LEU A 404 6.84 12.31 -28.90
CA LEU A 404 5.95 11.20 -29.31
C LEU A 404 4.97 11.53 -30.46
N VAL A 405 4.72 12.82 -30.77
CA VAL A 405 3.71 13.28 -31.73
C VAL A 405 4.19 13.17 -33.18
N ASP A 406 3.31 12.74 -34.07
CA ASP A 406 3.45 12.86 -35.53
C ASP A 406 2.07 13.05 -36.19
N VAL A 407 1.72 14.30 -36.50
CA VAL A 407 0.42 14.65 -37.12
C VAL A 407 0.26 14.21 -38.58
N ARG A 408 1.29 13.58 -39.18
CA ARG A 408 1.20 13.01 -40.54
C ARG A 408 0.47 11.66 -40.56
N ARG A 409 0.14 11.11 -39.38
CA ARG A 409 -0.54 9.82 -39.18
C ARG A 409 -1.89 10.05 -38.50
N GLY A 410 -2.93 9.30 -38.88
CA GLY A 410 -4.27 9.41 -38.26
C GLY A 410 -4.26 9.35 -36.72
N PRO A 411 -3.53 8.40 -36.09
CA PRO A 411 -3.37 8.34 -34.63
C PRO A 411 -2.61 9.50 -33.98
N GLN A 412 -2.10 10.45 -34.78
CA GLN A 412 -1.29 11.61 -34.37
C GLN A 412 0.01 11.28 -33.61
N THR A 413 0.39 10.01 -33.50
CA THR A 413 1.58 9.54 -32.78
C THR A 413 2.44 8.63 -33.65
N LYS A 414 3.67 8.40 -33.19
CA LYS A 414 4.64 7.45 -33.76
C LYS A 414 4.22 5.98 -33.56
N PRO A 415 4.80 5.00 -34.28
CA PRO A 415 4.53 3.57 -34.07
C PRO A 415 4.90 3.10 -32.66
N LEU A 416 4.23 2.05 -32.14
CA LEU A 416 4.46 1.49 -30.80
C LEU A 416 5.94 1.31 -30.45
N GLU A 417 6.73 0.71 -31.33
CA GLU A 417 8.14 0.42 -31.11
C GLU A 417 8.99 1.70 -30.92
N GLU A 418 8.78 2.71 -31.78
CA GLU A 418 9.45 4.01 -31.68
C GLU A 418 9.00 4.76 -30.41
N ARG A 419 7.70 4.73 -30.08
CA ARG A 419 7.17 5.32 -28.84
C ARG A 419 7.81 4.68 -27.60
N MET A 420 7.92 3.36 -27.57
CA MET A 420 8.55 2.63 -26.47
C MET A 420 10.07 2.88 -26.41
N GLN A 421 10.75 3.06 -27.54
CA GLN A 421 12.17 3.45 -27.56
C GLN A 421 12.37 4.87 -27.01
N ILE A 422 11.53 5.84 -27.40
CA ILE A 422 11.55 7.21 -26.89
C ILE A 422 11.28 7.24 -25.38
N MET A 423 10.25 6.54 -24.90
CA MET A 423 9.90 6.51 -23.47
C MET A 423 10.95 5.76 -22.64
N ARG A 424 11.57 4.69 -23.15
CA ARG A 424 12.73 4.06 -22.48
C ARG A 424 13.89 5.06 -22.34
N HIS A 425 14.29 5.72 -23.42
CA HIS A 425 15.40 6.69 -23.40
C HIS A 425 15.12 7.92 -22.52
N ALA A 426 13.87 8.34 -22.39
CA ALA A 426 13.50 9.50 -21.58
C ALA A 426 13.29 9.20 -20.09
N PHE A 427 12.87 7.98 -19.72
CA PHE A 427 12.49 7.64 -18.34
C PHE A 427 13.41 6.62 -17.66
N LEU A 428 13.98 5.64 -18.37
CA LEU A 428 14.93 4.71 -17.78
C LEU A 428 16.31 5.36 -17.62
N SER A 429 17.19 4.75 -16.83
CA SER A 429 18.50 5.35 -16.56
C SER A 429 19.47 5.22 -17.72
N GLY A 430 19.28 4.26 -18.64
CA GLY A 430 20.28 3.89 -19.66
C GLY A 430 21.35 2.93 -19.12
N LEU A 431 21.26 2.56 -17.84
CA LEU A 431 22.16 1.65 -17.13
C LEU A 431 21.47 0.32 -16.77
N GLU A 432 20.39 -0.02 -17.47
CA GLU A 432 19.74 -1.34 -17.43
C GLU A 432 20.56 -2.37 -18.22
N ASP A 433 20.37 -3.67 -17.93
CA ASP A 433 21.12 -4.76 -18.58
C ASP A 433 20.77 -4.83 -20.10
N ARG A 434 21.77 -4.58 -20.97
CA ARG A 434 21.66 -4.68 -22.43
C ARG A 434 21.77 -6.13 -22.91
N LYS A 435 21.44 -6.42 -24.18
CA LYS A 435 21.61 -7.78 -24.75
C LYS A 435 23.07 -8.25 -24.86
N GLY A 436 24.04 -7.33 -24.88
CA GLY A 436 25.48 -7.64 -24.95
C GLY A 436 25.97 -8.18 -26.30
N ASP A 437 25.12 -8.18 -27.33
CA ASP A 437 25.41 -8.61 -28.70
C ASP A 437 25.72 -7.45 -29.66
N GLY A 438 25.64 -6.21 -29.17
CA GLY A 438 25.79 -4.98 -29.96
C GLY A 438 24.56 -4.60 -30.80
N SER A 439 23.49 -5.40 -30.81
CA SER A 439 22.28 -5.11 -31.62
C SER A 439 21.49 -3.90 -31.15
N ASP A 440 21.62 -3.55 -29.86
CA ASP A 440 20.98 -2.38 -29.24
C ASP A 440 21.70 -1.05 -29.55
N LEU A 441 22.89 -1.08 -30.18
CA LEU A 441 23.71 0.11 -30.40
C LEU A 441 23.25 0.96 -31.60
N GLN A 442 22.73 2.15 -31.32
CA GLN A 442 22.50 3.18 -32.35
C GLN A 442 23.83 3.80 -32.80
N LEU A 443 24.49 3.17 -33.78
CA LEU A 443 25.72 3.67 -34.38
C LEU A 443 25.44 4.75 -35.43
N GLY A 444 26.19 5.86 -35.37
CA GLY A 444 26.12 6.94 -36.34
C GLY A 444 26.67 6.59 -37.73
N ASN A 445 26.54 7.53 -38.66
CA ASN A 445 27.05 7.40 -40.03
C ASN A 445 28.56 7.08 -40.07
N LEU A 446 28.99 6.35 -41.09
CA LEU A 446 30.39 6.00 -41.30
C LEU A 446 31.20 7.22 -41.75
N SER A 447 32.09 7.69 -40.89
CA SER A 447 33.08 8.73 -41.18
C SER A 447 34.45 8.11 -41.47
N PHE A 448 35.30 8.86 -42.18
CA PHE A 448 36.69 8.50 -42.41
C PHE A 448 37.59 9.61 -41.89
N PHE A 449 38.64 9.24 -41.17
CA PHE A 449 39.66 10.16 -40.67
C PHE A 449 41.02 9.71 -41.18
N ASP A 450 41.70 10.58 -41.94
CA ASP A 450 43.09 10.41 -42.34
C ASP A 450 43.95 11.19 -41.32
N LEU A 451 44.74 10.46 -40.50
CA LEU A 451 45.42 11.01 -39.33
C LEU A 451 46.95 10.90 -39.43
N LEU A 452 47.63 11.95 -38.96
CA LEU A 452 49.08 12.00 -38.74
C LEU A 452 49.41 11.38 -37.38
N GLU A 453 50.57 10.71 -37.26
CA GLU A 453 50.99 10.07 -36.00
C GLU A 453 51.15 11.06 -34.82
N THR A 454 51.34 12.36 -35.11
CA THR A 454 51.40 13.44 -34.11
C THR A 454 50.06 13.76 -33.43
N ASP A 455 48.94 13.48 -34.10
CA ASP A 455 47.60 13.82 -33.62
C ASP A 455 46.98 12.67 -32.78
N THR A 456 47.61 11.49 -32.78
CA THR A 456 47.06 10.22 -32.28
C THR A 456 47.88 9.62 -31.14
N LEU A 457 47.25 9.40 -29.98
CA LEU A 457 47.84 8.60 -28.91
C LEU A 457 47.33 7.15 -28.97
N PHE A 458 48.24 6.19 -29.13
CA PHE A 458 47.93 4.77 -28.98
C PHE A 458 48.29 4.32 -27.56
N LEU A 459 47.29 3.95 -26.76
CA LEU A 459 47.51 3.38 -25.42
C LEU A 459 47.96 1.92 -25.53
N ARG A 460 48.82 1.46 -24.60
CA ARG A 460 49.18 0.04 -24.56
C ARG A 460 48.03 -0.80 -24.00
N PRO A 461 47.93 -2.08 -24.41
CA PRO A 461 46.94 -3.00 -23.87
C PRO A 461 46.93 -3.07 -22.33
N GLY A 462 45.89 -2.52 -21.70
CA GLY A 462 45.65 -2.58 -20.25
C GLY A 462 46.07 -1.35 -19.46
N GLU A 463 46.63 -0.30 -20.08
CA GLU A 463 46.90 0.97 -19.41
C GLU A 463 45.59 1.73 -19.12
N LYS A 464 45.46 2.32 -17.92
CA LYS A 464 44.35 3.24 -17.57
C LYS A 464 44.65 4.63 -18.14
N LEU A 465 43.61 5.37 -18.56
CA LEU A 465 43.75 6.75 -19.01
C LEU A 465 43.03 7.71 -18.05
N VAL A 466 43.70 8.81 -17.70
CA VAL A 466 43.07 9.99 -17.08
C VAL A 466 43.47 11.22 -17.89
N ILE A 467 42.52 11.83 -18.59
CA ILE A 467 42.70 13.12 -19.26
C ILE A 467 42.29 14.22 -18.29
N GLY A 468 43.17 15.20 -18.09
CA GLY A 468 42.90 16.37 -17.27
C GLY A 468 42.28 17.54 -18.05
N LYS A 469 42.52 18.76 -17.56
CA LYS A 469 41.99 20.00 -18.12
C LYS A 469 42.51 20.32 -19.53
N ASP A 470 43.67 19.79 -19.90
CA ASP A 470 44.32 20.04 -21.19
C ASP A 470 44.35 18.76 -22.04
N PRO A 471 44.21 18.86 -23.38
CA PRO A 471 44.18 17.71 -24.26
C PRO A 471 45.57 17.08 -24.41
N ILE A 472 45.66 15.77 -24.21
CA ILE A 472 46.91 15.00 -24.35
C ILE A 472 47.21 14.70 -25.82
N ALA A 473 46.17 14.36 -26.58
CA ALA A 473 46.19 14.16 -28.02
C ALA A 473 44.78 14.44 -28.57
N LYS A 474 44.68 14.71 -29.87
CA LYS A 474 43.40 15.02 -30.54
C LYS A 474 42.52 13.79 -30.69
N MET A 475 43.12 12.61 -30.88
CA MET A 475 42.44 11.32 -30.75
C MET A 475 43.26 10.35 -29.91
N VAL A 476 42.60 9.61 -29.02
CA VAL A 476 43.20 8.54 -28.23
C VAL A 476 42.57 7.21 -28.64
N LEU A 477 43.39 6.26 -29.06
CA LEU A 477 42.98 4.93 -29.53
C LEU A 477 43.25 3.87 -28.46
N LEU A 478 42.19 3.17 -28.06
CA LEU A 478 42.20 2.08 -27.09
C LEU A 478 41.97 0.74 -27.81
N PRO A 479 42.97 -0.17 -27.85
CA PRO A 479 42.81 -1.51 -28.41
C PRO A 479 42.08 -2.45 -27.44
N THR A 480 41.33 -3.41 -27.97
CA THR A 480 40.79 -4.55 -27.18
C THR A 480 41.91 -5.41 -26.59
N VAL A 481 41.75 -5.93 -25.37
CA VAL A 481 42.83 -6.63 -24.63
C VAL A 481 42.38 -7.96 -24.05
N ALA A 482 43.29 -8.94 -23.91
CA ALA A 482 42.93 -10.29 -23.45
C ALA A 482 42.60 -10.40 -21.94
N ASN A 483 43.03 -9.42 -21.13
CA ASN A 483 42.87 -9.44 -19.67
C ASN A 483 41.63 -8.71 -19.15
N ALA A 484 40.92 -7.98 -20.01
CA ALA A 484 39.68 -7.26 -19.73
C ALA A 484 38.58 -7.74 -20.68
N ASP A 485 37.32 -7.45 -20.36
CA ASP A 485 36.17 -7.81 -21.22
C ASP A 485 35.37 -6.56 -21.66
N ALA A 486 35.60 -5.40 -21.03
CA ALA A 486 34.88 -4.15 -21.27
C ALA A 486 35.72 -2.89 -20.97
N PHE A 487 35.29 -1.73 -21.44
CA PHE A 487 35.76 -0.40 -21.00
C PHE A 487 34.69 0.29 -20.14
N ALA A 488 35.13 0.93 -19.05
CA ALA A 488 34.34 1.89 -18.28
C ALA A 488 34.90 3.30 -18.49
N ILE A 489 34.01 4.27 -18.73
CA ILE A 489 34.35 5.64 -19.11
C ILE A 489 33.54 6.61 -18.25
N LEU A 490 34.17 7.63 -17.67
CA LEU A 490 33.51 8.66 -16.86
C LEU A 490 34.09 10.06 -17.17
N SER A 491 33.22 11.05 -17.39
CA SER A 491 33.60 12.47 -17.54
C SER A 491 32.67 13.38 -16.73
N ASP A 492 33.17 14.53 -16.29
CA ASP A 492 32.34 15.63 -15.77
C ASP A 492 31.71 16.50 -16.88
N SER A 493 32.16 16.34 -18.13
CA SER A 493 31.61 17.02 -19.29
C SER A 493 30.57 16.16 -20.02
N LYS A 494 29.67 16.79 -20.79
CA LYS A 494 28.76 16.07 -21.69
C LYS A 494 29.58 15.40 -22.81
N ILE A 495 29.41 14.09 -22.97
CA ILE A 495 29.99 13.33 -24.09
C ILE A 495 28.97 13.33 -25.24
N ASP A 496 29.24 14.10 -26.30
CA ASP A 496 28.37 14.25 -27.47
C ASP A 496 29.11 14.95 -28.64
N ILE A 497 28.44 15.15 -29.78
CA ILE A 497 28.91 15.96 -30.90
C ILE A 497 29.20 17.40 -30.45
N ASP A 498 28.31 17.98 -29.64
CA ASP A 498 28.47 19.32 -29.02
C ASP A 498 29.37 19.31 -27.76
N GLY A 499 29.84 18.13 -27.33
CA GLY A 499 30.63 17.95 -26.11
C GLY A 499 32.13 18.18 -26.29
N ARG A 500 32.90 18.16 -25.19
CA ARG A 500 34.39 18.12 -25.26
C ARG A 500 34.87 16.80 -25.84
N PHE A 501 34.23 15.69 -25.43
CA PHE A 501 34.61 14.34 -25.83
C PHE A 501 33.56 13.72 -26.75
N GLU A 502 34.02 13.02 -27.79
CA GLU A 502 33.20 12.23 -28.71
C GLU A 502 33.73 10.80 -28.78
N LEU A 503 32.82 9.82 -28.75
CA LEU A 503 33.14 8.39 -28.74
C LEU A 503 32.96 7.80 -30.13
N LEU A 504 34.00 7.18 -30.67
CA LEU A 504 34.01 6.57 -31.99
C LEU A 504 34.42 5.09 -31.90
N LEU A 505 33.71 4.22 -32.63
CA LEU A 505 34.17 2.86 -32.91
C LEU A 505 34.89 2.86 -34.27
N CYS A 506 36.18 2.51 -34.27
CA CYS A 506 37.05 2.65 -35.42
C CYS A 506 37.74 1.34 -35.82
N SER A 507 37.98 1.22 -37.12
CA SER A 507 38.74 0.14 -37.75
C SER A 507 39.80 0.73 -38.67
N LYS A 508 40.97 0.09 -38.78
CA LYS A 508 42.02 0.55 -39.69
C LYS A 508 41.63 0.19 -41.14
N SER A 509 41.60 1.21 -42.00
CA SER A 509 41.31 1.06 -43.43
C SER A 509 42.58 1.25 -44.25
N ASN A 510 42.64 0.62 -45.43
CA ASN A 510 43.78 0.75 -46.33
C ASN A 510 43.69 2.08 -47.08
N GLY A 511 44.38 3.11 -46.57
CA GLY A 511 44.57 4.40 -47.23
C GLY A 511 45.73 4.38 -48.24
N GLN A 512 45.65 5.25 -49.26
CA GLN A 512 46.68 5.42 -50.31
C GLN A 512 47.64 6.60 -50.09
N ALA A 513 47.48 7.35 -48.99
CA ALA A 513 48.29 8.53 -48.70
C ALA A 513 49.59 8.15 -47.96
N PRO A 514 50.76 8.72 -48.34
CA PRO A 514 51.99 8.54 -47.58
C PRO A 514 51.90 9.23 -46.21
N ASN A 515 52.46 8.60 -45.18
CA ASN A 515 52.61 9.12 -43.81
C ASN A 515 51.31 9.47 -43.06
N SER A 516 50.13 9.00 -43.49
CA SER A 516 48.90 9.06 -42.71
C SER A 516 48.21 7.71 -42.64
N THR A 517 47.48 7.47 -41.56
CA THR A 517 46.67 6.24 -41.40
C THR A 517 45.19 6.58 -41.47
N ARG A 518 44.46 5.84 -42.32
CA ARG A 518 43.03 6.03 -42.52
C ARG A 518 42.24 5.14 -41.57
N PHE A 519 41.39 5.74 -40.77
CA PHE A 519 40.42 5.03 -39.93
C PHE A 519 39.02 5.16 -40.52
N ALA A 520 38.27 4.05 -40.50
CA ALA A 520 36.85 4.01 -40.81
C ALA A 520 36.08 3.87 -39.49
N CYS A 521 35.33 4.91 -39.14
CA CYS A 521 34.77 5.12 -37.80
C CYS A 521 33.25 5.32 -37.84
N ARG A 522 32.55 4.98 -36.76
CA ARG A 522 31.16 5.39 -36.49
C ARG A 522 31.05 6.03 -35.12
N ALA A 523 30.21 7.05 -34.99
CA ALA A 523 29.90 7.63 -33.69
C ALA A 523 29.12 6.64 -32.81
N ALA A 524 29.51 6.56 -31.54
CA ALA A 524 28.96 5.68 -30.51
C ALA A 524 28.49 6.48 -29.26
N ASN A 525 28.23 7.78 -29.43
CA ASN A 525 27.79 8.68 -28.35
C ASN A 525 26.49 8.22 -27.66
N SER A 526 25.65 7.44 -28.34
CA SER A 526 24.43 6.80 -27.82
C SER A 526 24.66 5.84 -26.64
N ILE A 527 25.92 5.44 -26.39
CA ILE A 527 26.34 4.65 -25.23
C ILE A 527 26.49 5.54 -23.97
N SER A 528 26.61 6.86 -24.13
CA SER A 528 26.79 7.78 -23.01
C SER A 528 25.48 8.11 -22.32
N VAL A 529 25.52 7.99 -20.99
CA VAL A 529 24.40 8.18 -20.08
C VAL A 529 24.70 9.33 -19.11
N PRO A 530 23.77 10.28 -18.92
CA PRO A 530 23.87 11.27 -17.85
C PRO A 530 23.55 10.62 -16.49
N ILE A 531 24.44 10.82 -15.53
CA ILE A 531 24.32 10.41 -14.12
C ILE A 531 24.57 11.62 -13.22
N PRO A 532 24.10 11.62 -11.95
CA PRO A 532 24.33 12.76 -11.06
C PRO A 532 25.83 12.93 -10.77
N ALA A 533 26.29 14.17 -10.72
CA ALA A 533 27.66 14.47 -10.29
C ALA A 533 27.85 14.20 -8.80
N SER A 534 29.09 13.88 -8.42
CA SER A 534 29.47 13.61 -7.04
C SER A 534 30.81 14.27 -6.72
N THR A 535 30.75 15.51 -6.23
CA THR A 535 31.91 16.22 -5.67
C THR A 535 31.75 16.40 -4.17
N ASP A 536 32.82 16.83 -3.49
CA ASP A 536 32.80 17.23 -2.07
C ASP A 536 31.69 18.24 -1.71
N ASN A 537 31.15 18.98 -2.68
CA ASN A 537 30.11 19.99 -2.49
C ASN A 537 28.69 19.50 -2.83
N ASP A 538 28.54 18.38 -3.55
CA ASP A 538 27.23 17.83 -3.88
C ASP A 538 26.70 17.04 -2.67
N ILE A 539 25.52 17.41 -2.17
CA ILE A 539 24.88 16.75 -1.01
C ILE A 539 23.76 15.80 -1.47
N TYR A 540 23.13 16.10 -2.60
CA TYR A 540 22.01 15.34 -3.15
C TYR A 540 22.20 15.12 -4.67
N PRO A 541 21.74 13.99 -5.24
CA PRO A 541 21.91 13.71 -6.66
C PRO A 541 21.19 14.71 -7.58
N PHE A 542 20.15 15.38 -7.08
CA PHE A 542 19.40 16.42 -7.80
C PHE A 542 20.04 17.82 -7.71
N SER A 543 21.34 17.94 -7.42
CA SER A 543 22.06 19.24 -7.35
C SER A 543 22.07 20.01 -8.67
N GLY A 544 21.85 19.32 -9.80
CA GLY A 544 21.82 19.89 -11.15
C GLY A 544 23.13 19.73 -11.93
N ASN A 545 24.20 19.31 -11.27
CA ASN A 545 25.45 18.90 -11.92
C ASN A 545 25.33 17.45 -12.40
N THR A 546 25.88 17.14 -13.58
CA THR A 546 25.78 15.80 -14.20
C THR A 546 27.14 15.32 -14.70
N PHE A 547 27.49 14.06 -14.41
CA PHE A 547 28.59 13.37 -15.08
C PHE A 547 28.05 12.56 -16.27
N SER A 548 28.91 12.28 -17.26
CA SER A 548 28.63 11.35 -18.36
C SER A 548 29.35 10.03 -18.10
N PHE A 549 28.60 8.93 -18.01
CA PHE A 549 29.17 7.58 -17.93
C PHE A 549 28.90 6.80 -19.21
N ALA A 550 29.86 6.01 -19.67
CA ALA A 550 29.68 5.07 -20.78
C ALA A 550 30.38 3.74 -20.46
N SER A 551 29.73 2.64 -20.81
CA SER A 551 30.30 1.29 -20.72
C SER A 551 30.10 0.55 -22.04
N ILE A 552 31.11 -0.18 -22.48
CA ILE A 552 31.05 -1.00 -23.71
C ILE A 552 31.83 -2.30 -23.52
N GLU A 553 31.20 -3.44 -23.81
CA GLU A 553 31.88 -4.73 -23.84
C GLU A 553 32.62 -4.94 -25.17
N PHE A 554 33.74 -5.66 -25.15
CA PHE A 554 34.51 -5.96 -26.37
C PHE A 554 33.72 -6.83 -27.38
N ARG A 555 32.61 -7.44 -26.94
CA ARG A 555 31.65 -8.14 -27.80
C ARG A 555 30.77 -7.17 -28.59
N GLU A 556 30.29 -6.10 -27.95
CA GLU A 556 29.46 -5.06 -28.58
C GLU A 556 30.23 -4.29 -29.66
N MET A 557 31.56 -4.24 -29.58
CA MET A 557 32.44 -3.64 -30.60
C MET A 557 32.43 -4.39 -31.94
N GLY A 558 32.01 -5.66 -31.99
CA GLY A 558 31.86 -6.44 -33.21
C GLY A 558 33.13 -6.52 -34.06
N SER A 559 33.13 -5.87 -35.23
CA SER A 559 34.27 -5.82 -36.16
C SER A 559 35.22 -4.63 -35.97
N TYR A 560 34.96 -3.74 -35.00
CA TYR A 560 35.79 -2.56 -34.74
C TYR A 560 36.94 -2.89 -33.79
N THR A 561 38.18 -2.65 -34.23
CA THR A 561 39.40 -3.04 -33.49
C THR A 561 39.86 -2.02 -32.46
N PHE A 562 39.40 -0.77 -32.57
CA PHE A 562 39.76 0.33 -31.68
C PHE A 562 38.51 1.05 -31.20
N PHE A 563 38.44 1.24 -29.89
CA PHE A 563 37.59 2.27 -29.31
C PHE A 563 38.39 3.58 -29.30
N VAL A 564 37.81 4.69 -29.75
CA VAL A 564 38.53 5.94 -29.95
C VAL A 564 37.78 7.09 -29.28
N VAL A 565 38.50 7.93 -28.55
CA VAL A 565 37.98 9.18 -28.00
C VAL A 565 38.62 10.36 -28.71
N VAL A 566 37.80 11.30 -29.17
CA VAL A 566 38.24 12.59 -29.70
C VAL A 566 38.15 13.63 -28.60
N ASP A 567 39.21 14.40 -28.35
CA ASP A 567 39.19 15.55 -27.45
C ASP A 567 39.20 16.86 -28.25
N LYS A 568 38.19 17.70 -28.02
CA LYS A 568 37.92 18.92 -28.79
C LYS A 568 38.34 20.21 -28.08
N GLY A 569 38.85 20.18 -26.84
CA GLY A 569 39.16 21.42 -26.12
C GLY A 569 39.73 21.28 -24.71
N HIS A 570 39.47 22.29 -23.89
CA HIS A 570 39.99 22.41 -22.53
C HIS A 570 38.86 22.44 -21.50
N GLY A 571 39.14 21.96 -20.28
CA GLY A 571 38.24 21.98 -19.13
C GLY A 571 37.56 20.64 -18.86
N GLY A 572 37.42 20.30 -17.58
CA GLY A 572 36.91 19.01 -17.12
C GLY A 572 37.95 17.88 -17.11
N PHE A 573 37.49 16.64 -16.90
CA PHE A 573 38.28 15.42 -16.90
C PHE A 573 37.59 14.26 -17.64
N LEU A 574 38.38 13.25 -18.02
CA LEU A 574 37.90 11.97 -18.53
C LEU A 574 38.73 10.84 -17.94
N MET A 575 38.08 9.82 -17.40
CA MET A 575 38.71 8.57 -16.97
C MET A 575 38.26 7.43 -17.86
N ILE A 576 39.19 6.56 -18.26
CA ILE A 576 38.92 5.31 -18.98
C ILE A 576 39.69 4.17 -18.31
N GLU A 577 38.97 3.12 -17.92
CA GLU A 577 39.55 1.90 -17.36
C GLU A 577 39.11 0.66 -18.14
N PRO A 578 40.04 -0.15 -18.68
CA PRO A 578 39.72 -1.50 -19.15
C PRO A 578 39.48 -2.40 -17.93
N PHE A 579 38.29 -3.00 -17.83
CA PHE A 579 37.89 -3.84 -16.69
C PHE A 579 37.32 -5.18 -17.15
N LYS A 580 37.23 -6.13 -16.21
CA LYS A 580 36.73 -7.47 -16.48
C LYS A 580 35.41 -7.69 -15.76
N THR A 581 34.31 -7.84 -16.49
CA THR A 581 32.94 -7.89 -15.93
C THR A 581 32.82 -8.92 -14.80
N ARG A 582 33.50 -10.08 -14.92
CA ARG A 582 33.49 -11.15 -13.90
C ARG A 582 34.33 -10.87 -12.63
N THR A 583 35.34 -9.98 -12.66
CA THR A 583 36.10 -9.61 -11.44
C THR A 583 35.56 -8.37 -10.75
N ASN A 584 34.92 -7.48 -11.53
CA ASN A 584 34.31 -6.26 -11.01
C ASN A 584 32.85 -6.46 -10.58
N THR A 585 32.26 -7.64 -10.81
CA THR A 585 30.92 -8.02 -10.34
C THR A 585 31.01 -9.08 -9.25
N GLU A 586 30.70 -8.71 -8.01
CA GLU A 586 30.63 -9.63 -6.86
C GLU A 586 29.18 -10.03 -6.59
N ILE A 587 28.92 -11.32 -6.34
CA ILE A 587 27.57 -11.86 -6.04
C ILE A 587 27.55 -12.45 -4.63
N ILE A 588 26.78 -11.83 -3.74
CA ILE A 588 26.74 -12.14 -2.32
C ILE A 588 25.57 -13.07 -2.03
N ARG A 589 25.86 -14.38 -2.02
CA ARG A 589 24.88 -15.44 -1.71
C ARG A 589 24.74 -15.70 -0.21
N GLN A 590 24.56 -14.65 0.58
CA GLN A 590 24.17 -14.73 2.00
C GLN A 590 22.64 -14.90 2.11
N SER A 591 22.17 -15.63 3.13
CA SER A 591 20.73 -15.72 3.42
C SER A 591 20.24 -14.51 4.22
N MET A 592 18.96 -14.16 4.10
CA MET A 592 18.36 -13.06 4.89
C MET A 592 18.52 -13.22 6.40
N LEU A 593 18.66 -14.44 6.93
CA LEU A 593 18.93 -14.67 8.34
C LEU A 593 20.38 -14.33 8.74
N SER A 594 21.36 -14.60 7.88
CA SER A 594 22.75 -14.17 8.10
C SER A 594 22.87 -12.65 7.97
N ILE A 595 22.28 -12.06 6.92
CA ILE A 595 22.21 -10.59 6.74
C ILE A 595 21.59 -9.90 7.98
N ALA A 596 20.56 -10.50 8.59
CA ALA A 596 19.89 -9.97 9.78
C ALA A 596 20.64 -10.17 11.12
N LEU A 597 21.70 -10.98 11.16
CA LEU A 597 22.48 -11.28 12.37
C LEU A 597 23.91 -10.74 12.31
N GLU A 598 24.51 -10.72 11.12
CA GLU A 598 25.92 -10.46 10.87
C GLU A 598 26.15 -9.22 9.97
N GLY A 599 25.11 -8.76 9.25
CA GLY A 599 25.22 -7.74 8.21
C GLY A 599 25.90 -8.25 6.93
N VAL A 600 26.05 -7.35 5.95
CA VAL A 600 26.84 -7.60 4.74
C VAL A 600 28.10 -6.74 4.80
N HIS A 601 29.26 -7.38 4.76
CA HIS A 601 30.57 -6.71 4.78
C HIS A 601 31.34 -7.05 3.50
N VAL A 602 31.69 -6.04 2.70
CA VAL A 602 32.26 -6.20 1.35
C VAL A 602 33.51 -5.34 1.21
N LYS A 603 34.53 -5.85 0.49
CA LYS A 603 35.79 -5.14 0.23
C LYS A 603 36.22 -5.26 -1.22
N THR A 604 35.81 -4.30 -2.06
CA THR A 604 36.05 -4.33 -3.52
C THR A 604 37.39 -3.69 -3.91
N GLY A 605 37.95 -4.08 -5.06
CA GLY A 605 39.22 -3.55 -5.58
C GLY A 605 39.13 -2.12 -6.15
N PRO A 606 40.27 -1.43 -6.32
CA PRO A 606 40.36 -0.01 -6.72
C PRO A 606 40.10 0.24 -8.23
N GLY A 607 38.95 -0.20 -8.74
CA GLY A 607 38.51 0.04 -10.12
C GLY A 607 37.48 1.16 -10.23
N LEU A 608 37.48 1.88 -11.36
CA LEU A 608 36.56 2.98 -11.68
C LEU A 608 35.08 2.60 -11.55
N PHE A 609 34.74 1.35 -11.88
CA PHE A 609 33.38 0.80 -11.83
C PHE A 609 33.40 -0.60 -11.21
N THR A 610 32.53 -0.83 -10.23
CA THR A 610 32.28 -2.13 -9.60
C THR A 610 30.78 -2.35 -9.38
N SER A 611 30.32 -3.60 -9.36
CA SER A 611 28.94 -3.95 -9.05
C SER A 611 28.88 -5.07 -8.01
N ILE A 612 27.94 -4.94 -7.08
CA ILE A 612 27.68 -5.91 -6.03
C ILE A 612 26.22 -6.31 -6.16
N ARG A 613 25.92 -7.59 -6.37
CA ARG A 613 24.56 -8.15 -6.43
C ARG A 613 24.27 -8.97 -5.17
N ILE A 614 23.13 -8.73 -4.52
CA ILE A 614 22.69 -9.40 -3.28
C ILE A 614 21.30 -10.01 -3.52
N PRO A 615 21.21 -11.22 -4.13
CA PRO A 615 19.94 -11.77 -4.61
C PRO A 615 18.87 -12.02 -3.54
N SER A 616 19.28 -12.17 -2.27
CA SER A 616 18.37 -12.40 -1.14
C SER A 616 17.52 -11.17 -0.76
N ILE A 617 17.89 -9.96 -1.17
CA ILE A 617 17.20 -8.72 -0.81
C ILE A 617 16.19 -8.37 -1.92
N GLU A 618 14.98 -8.96 -1.85
CA GLU A 618 13.81 -8.60 -2.68
C GLU A 618 12.67 -7.90 -1.90
N SER A 619 12.71 -8.03 -0.56
CA SER A 619 11.79 -7.58 0.50
C SER A 619 11.58 -6.07 0.74
N PRO A 620 10.54 -5.35 0.27
CA PRO A 620 10.38 -3.93 0.60
C PRO A 620 9.88 -3.68 2.05
N ILE A 621 9.72 -4.73 2.86
CA ILE A 621 9.37 -4.64 4.29
C ILE A 621 10.53 -4.04 5.11
N LEU A 622 11.78 -4.36 4.75
CA LEU A 622 12.97 -3.94 5.49
C LEU A 622 13.53 -2.61 4.97
N ALA A 623 14.37 -2.00 5.81
CA ALA A 623 15.24 -0.86 5.49
C ALA A 623 16.65 -1.15 6.02
N TYR A 624 17.64 -0.47 5.47
CA TYR A 624 19.04 -0.74 5.73
C TYR A 624 19.84 0.55 5.94
N HIS A 625 20.80 0.52 6.86
CA HIS A 625 21.85 1.53 6.92
C HIS A 625 23.07 1.03 6.14
N LEU A 626 23.50 1.84 5.18
CA LEU A 626 24.66 1.64 4.33
C LEU A 626 25.79 2.58 4.78
N LYS A 627 26.93 1.98 5.13
CA LYS A 627 28.16 2.70 5.49
C LYS A 627 29.25 2.38 4.47
N VAL A 628 29.89 3.42 3.96
CA VAL A 628 30.91 3.32 2.91
C VAL A 628 32.15 4.11 3.33
N SER A 629 33.33 3.50 3.30
CA SER A 629 34.57 4.13 3.78
C SER A 629 35.79 3.84 2.90
N ARG A 630 36.68 4.84 2.78
CA ARG A 630 38.01 4.80 2.14
C ARG A 630 39.02 5.60 2.99
N PRO A 631 39.49 5.07 4.13
CA PRO A 631 40.04 5.87 5.23
C PRO A 631 41.27 6.73 4.86
N ASN A 632 42.17 6.26 3.99
CA ASN A 632 43.40 6.98 3.64
C ASN A 632 43.36 7.65 2.25
N CYS A 633 42.25 7.54 1.51
CA CYS A 633 42.08 8.25 0.23
C CYS A 633 42.01 9.78 0.36
N ARG A 634 41.84 10.32 1.58
CA ARG A 634 41.88 11.76 1.86
C ARG A 634 43.23 12.44 1.58
N SER A 635 44.31 11.67 1.39
CA SER A 635 45.65 12.18 1.05
C SER A 635 45.96 12.18 -0.45
N TYR A 636 45.06 11.68 -1.30
CA TYR A 636 45.24 11.61 -2.75
C TYR A 636 44.45 12.73 -3.46
N PRO A 637 44.92 13.24 -4.62
CA PRO A 637 44.20 14.23 -5.41
C PRO A 637 43.03 13.57 -6.16
N ASN A 638 41.91 13.39 -5.47
CA ASN A 638 40.69 12.80 -6.04
C ASN A 638 39.96 13.82 -6.95
N HIS A 639 39.52 13.38 -8.12
CA HIS A 639 38.73 14.16 -9.07
C HIS A 639 37.26 14.23 -8.71
N PHE A 640 36.73 13.17 -8.07
CA PHE A 640 35.34 13.07 -7.62
C PHE A 640 35.23 12.23 -6.35
N SER A 641 34.20 12.47 -5.53
CA SER A 641 33.91 11.65 -4.35
C SER A 641 33.07 10.43 -4.77
N PRO A 642 33.31 9.23 -4.21
CA PRO A 642 32.67 8.01 -4.70
C PRO A 642 31.17 8.03 -4.50
N PHE A 643 30.44 7.37 -5.40
CA PHE A 643 28.98 7.37 -5.42
C PHE A 643 28.42 6.03 -5.88
N LEU A 644 27.16 5.77 -5.51
CA LEU A 644 26.52 4.47 -5.65
C LEU A 644 25.11 4.63 -6.24
N ARG A 645 24.75 3.74 -7.17
CA ARG A 645 23.38 3.50 -7.61
C ARG A 645 22.89 2.22 -6.96
N GLN A 646 21.81 2.34 -6.19
CA GLN A 646 20.90 1.23 -5.89
C GLN A 646 20.04 0.98 -7.14
N SER A 647 19.85 -0.29 -7.48
CA SER A 647 18.93 -0.72 -8.54
C SER A 647 18.30 -2.09 -8.24
N ILE A 648 17.05 -2.27 -8.66
CA ILE A 648 16.32 -3.56 -8.60
C ILE A 648 15.71 -3.85 -9.97
N SER A 649 16.11 -4.99 -10.56
CA SER A 649 15.73 -5.39 -11.92
C SER A 649 14.22 -5.62 -12.09
N THR A 650 13.54 -6.17 -11.09
CA THR A 650 12.11 -6.54 -11.16
C THR A 650 11.11 -5.37 -11.17
N MET A 651 11.59 -4.13 -10.99
CA MET A 651 10.77 -2.91 -10.84
C MET A 651 11.30 -1.72 -11.64
N HIS A 652 12.47 -1.85 -12.28
CA HIS A 652 13.33 -0.73 -12.72
C HIS A 652 13.47 0.39 -11.65
N GLU A 653 13.49 0.02 -10.36
CA GLU A 653 13.89 0.97 -9.32
C GLU A 653 15.35 1.35 -9.57
N SER A 654 15.65 2.64 -9.51
CA SER A 654 17.02 3.14 -9.41
C SER A 654 17.06 4.38 -8.53
N LYS A 655 18.12 4.50 -7.73
CA LYS A 655 18.30 5.57 -6.74
C LYS A 655 19.80 5.84 -6.57
N PHE A 656 20.21 7.10 -6.65
CA PHE A 656 21.61 7.49 -6.59
C PHE A 656 21.96 8.13 -5.24
N TYR A 657 23.14 7.78 -4.74
CA TYR A 657 23.72 8.25 -3.49
C TYR A 657 25.10 8.86 -3.80
N VAL A 658 25.22 10.18 -3.63
CA VAL A 658 26.43 10.96 -3.95
C VAL A 658 27.27 11.24 -2.70
N ASN A 659 28.54 11.60 -2.89
CA ASN A 659 29.46 12.08 -1.85
C ASN A 659 29.67 11.09 -0.68
N LEU A 660 29.69 9.80 -0.99
CA LEU A 660 29.95 8.74 -0.03
C LEU A 660 31.43 8.74 0.39
N ALA A 661 31.73 8.27 1.60
CA ALA A 661 33.08 8.28 2.19
C ALA A 661 33.79 9.66 2.18
N GLY A 662 33.03 10.77 2.03
CA GLY A 662 33.54 12.12 1.86
C GLY A 662 33.93 12.80 3.18
N LYS A 663 33.46 14.03 3.40
CA LYS A 663 33.63 14.76 4.67
C LYS A 663 32.56 14.40 5.72
N MET A 664 31.39 13.94 5.29
CA MET A 664 30.39 13.30 6.13
C MET A 664 30.68 11.80 6.17
N GLU A 665 30.88 11.26 7.37
CA GLU A 665 30.99 9.81 7.63
C GLU A 665 29.66 9.23 8.14
N ASP A 666 28.56 9.95 7.87
CA ASP A 666 27.21 9.64 8.30
C ASP A 666 26.67 8.40 7.56
N GLU A 667 25.82 7.63 8.24
CA GLU A 667 25.26 6.38 7.71
C GLU A 667 24.07 6.69 6.79
N THR A 668 24.00 6.02 5.64
CA THR A 668 23.06 6.36 4.57
C THR A 668 21.85 5.43 4.53
N ASP A 669 20.65 6.02 4.45
CA ASP A 669 19.37 5.31 4.48
C ASP A 669 19.06 4.64 3.13
N VAL A 670 19.03 3.30 3.12
CA VAL A 670 18.75 2.45 1.96
C VAL A 670 17.36 1.81 2.11
N SER A 671 16.42 2.39 1.39
CA SER A 671 15.03 1.93 1.24
C SER A 671 14.83 1.35 -0.15
N ILE A 672 14.30 0.12 -0.23
CA ILE A 672 14.05 -0.58 -1.51
C ILE A 672 12.56 -0.73 -1.83
N HIS A 673 12.22 -0.73 -3.13
CA HIS A 673 10.91 -1.09 -3.66
C HIS A 673 11.00 -2.38 -4.49
N GLY A 674 10.11 -3.33 -4.22
CA GLY A 674 10.35 -4.73 -4.55
C GLY A 674 9.11 -5.62 -4.45
N ARG A 675 9.31 -6.92 -4.19
CA ARG A 675 8.22 -7.89 -4.31
C ARG A 675 7.19 -7.72 -3.20
N THR A 676 5.94 -7.49 -3.59
CA THR A 676 4.82 -7.21 -2.69
C THR A 676 4.10 -8.47 -2.24
N ALA A 677 3.60 -8.46 -1.01
CA ALA A 677 2.62 -9.43 -0.56
C ALA A 677 1.39 -9.45 -1.49
N PHE A 678 0.86 -10.65 -1.76
CA PHE A 678 -0.29 -10.89 -2.64
C PHE A 678 -0.10 -10.48 -4.12
N ALA A 679 1.11 -10.09 -4.54
CA ALA A 679 1.42 -9.74 -5.92
C ALA A 679 2.10 -10.91 -6.66
N SER A 680 1.43 -11.43 -7.71
CA SER A 680 1.96 -12.49 -8.57
C SER A 680 3.02 -11.97 -9.54
N ILE A 681 4.17 -11.56 -9.02
CA ILE A 681 5.32 -11.13 -9.83
C ILE A 681 5.95 -12.37 -10.47
N VAL A 682 5.55 -12.62 -11.72
CA VAL A 682 6.13 -13.61 -12.63
C VAL A 682 7.50 -13.09 -13.07
N SER A 683 8.53 -13.43 -12.30
CA SER A 683 9.93 -13.26 -12.69
C SER A 683 10.20 -14.19 -13.88
N ASN A 684 10.24 -13.62 -15.09
CA ASN A 684 10.57 -14.34 -16.33
C ASN A 684 12.08 -14.61 -16.48
N SER A 685 12.92 -13.98 -15.64
CA SER A 685 14.35 -14.28 -15.53
C SER A 685 14.58 -15.71 -15.06
N ARG A 686 15.15 -16.54 -15.94
CA ARG A 686 15.49 -17.94 -15.62
C ARG A 686 16.73 -18.07 -14.72
N ASP A 687 17.52 -17.01 -14.61
CA ASP A 687 18.71 -16.93 -13.76
C ASP A 687 18.41 -16.21 -12.44
N ILE A 688 18.46 -16.97 -11.35
CA ILE A 688 18.24 -16.46 -9.97
C ILE A 688 19.30 -15.39 -9.61
N ASP A 689 20.51 -15.46 -10.17
CA ASP A 689 21.59 -14.49 -9.95
C ASP A 689 21.38 -13.13 -10.65
N GLN A 690 20.28 -12.94 -11.42
CA GLN A 690 19.90 -11.65 -12.01
C GLN A 690 18.84 -10.87 -11.20
N ASN A 691 18.33 -11.45 -10.12
CA ASN A 691 17.29 -10.87 -9.28
C ASN A 691 17.87 -10.25 -7.98
N GLY A 692 17.01 -9.55 -7.24
CA GLY A 692 17.35 -8.88 -5.97
C GLY A 692 18.05 -7.53 -6.10
N LEU A 693 18.66 -7.09 -5.01
CA LEU A 693 19.31 -5.78 -4.89
C LEU A 693 20.66 -5.77 -5.62
N SER A 694 20.86 -4.76 -6.46
CA SER A 694 22.16 -4.48 -7.09
C SER A 694 22.65 -3.09 -6.70
N PHE A 695 23.91 -3.03 -6.27
CA PHE A 695 24.67 -1.79 -6.16
C PHE A 695 25.62 -1.70 -7.36
N GLN A 696 25.65 -0.54 -8.00
CA GLN A 696 26.69 -0.13 -8.95
C GLN A 696 27.44 1.03 -8.31
N ILE A 697 28.78 0.97 -8.29
CA ILE A 697 29.61 1.90 -7.54
C ILE A 697 30.69 2.47 -8.46
N TRP A 698 30.79 3.79 -8.47
CA TRP A 698 31.82 4.55 -9.16
C TRP A 698 32.73 5.22 -8.15
N MET A 699 34.04 5.10 -8.34
CA MET A 699 35.02 5.70 -7.43
C MET A 699 36.33 6.00 -8.14
N ASP A 700 37.05 7.01 -7.66
CA ASP A 700 38.31 7.42 -8.27
C ASP A 700 39.39 6.31 -8.12
N PRO A 701 39.91 5.76 -9.23
CA PRO A 701 40.96 4.74 -9.24
C PRO A 701 42.37 5.31 -8.95
N SER A 702 42.52 6.64 -8.85
CA SER A 702 43.78 7.31 -8.50
C SER A 702 44.19 7.04 -7.05
N CYS A 703 43.21 6.75 -6.18
CA CYS A 703 43.48 6.19 -4.86
C CYS A 703 43.48 4.64 -4.95
N PRO A 704 44.58 3.96 -4.59
CA PRO A 704 44.71 2.50 -4.71
C PRO A 704 44.02 1.70 -3.60
N GLU A 705 43.34 2.35 -2.64
CA GLU A 705 42.70 1.64 -1.54
C GLU A 705 41.38 0.95 -1.94
N PRO A 706 41.11 -0.26 -1.40
CA PRO A 706 39.82 -0.92 -1.58
C PRO A 706 38.68 -0.12 -0.92
N LEU A 707 37.48 -0.21 -1.50
CA LEU A 707 36.26 0.29 -0.86
C LEU A 707 35.86 -0.66 0.25
N GLN A 708 35.44 -0.14 1.42
CA GLN A 708 34.79 -0.95 2.45
C GLN A 708 33.32 -0.55 2.53
N LEU A 709 32.44 -1.52 2.31
CA LEU A 709 30.99 -1.36 2.32
C LEU A 709 30.38 -2.27 3.38
N ASP A 710 29.71 -1.65 4.35
CA ASP A 710 29.00 -2.33 5.44
C ASP A 710 27.50 -2.01 5.31
N LEU A 711 26.67 -3.04 5.17
CA LEU A 711 25.20 -2.92 5.09
C LEU A 711 24.57 -3.64 6.29
N SER A 712 23.75 -2.92 7.06
CA SER A 712 23.06 -3.44 8.25
C SER A 712 21.56 -3.15 8.18
N ILE A 713 20.74 -3.91 8.91
CA ILE A 713 19.28 -3.69 8.93
C ILE A 713 18.93 -2.57 9.93
N ASP A 714 18.25 -1.54 9.44
CA ASP A 714 17.57 -0.58 10.30
C ASP A 714 16.27 -1.19 10.81
N TRP A 715 16.33 -1.80 12.00
CA TRP A 715 15.16 -2.36 12.67
C TRP A 715 14.13 -1.31 13.10
N TYR A 716 14.53 -0.04 13.27
CA TYR A 716 13.63 1.05 13.65
C TYR A 716 12.84 1.52 12.43
N GLY A 717 13.50 1.91 11.35
CA GLY A 717 12.88 2.26 10.06
C GLY A 717 12.06 1.12 9.44
N SER A 718 12.53 -0.13 9.57
CA SER A 718 11.76 -1.31 9.15
C SER A 718 10.40 -1.43 9.87
N ALA A 719 10.27 -0.92 11.11
CA ALA A 719 9.00 -0.99 11.85
C ALA A 719 7.89 -0.15 11.18
N GLY A 720 8.21 1.05 10.71
CA GLY A 720 7.28 1.91 9.96
C GLY A 720 6.91 1.29 8.61
N ARG A 721 7.91 0.80 7.86
CA ARG A 721 7.71 0.12 6.57
C ARG A 721 6.84 -1.14 6.68
N LEU A 722 6.96 -1.90 7.78
CA LEU A 722 6.11 -3.04 8.13
C LEU A 722 4.69 -2.61 8.51
N GLY A 723 4.56 -1.60 9.37
CA GLY A 723 3.27 -1.15 9.88
C GLY A 723 2.34 -0.58 8.81
N PHE A 724 2.89 0.16 7.85
CA PHE A 724 2.14 0.69 6.70
C PHE A 724 1.60 -0.44 5.80
N ARG A 725 2.47 -1.37 5.37
CA ARG A 725 2.10 -2.45 4.44
C ARG A 725 1.19 -3.51 5.06
N ASN A 726 1.37 -3.83 6.34
CA ASN A 726 0.64 -4.91 7.00
C ASN A 726 -0.46 -4.42 7.96
N GLY A 727 -0.81 -3.13 7.99
CA GLY A 727 -1.78 -2.56 8.96
C GLY A 727 -3.15 -3.26 9.02
N ILE A 728 -3.65 -3.76 7.87
CA ILE A 728 -4.91 -4.52 7.75
C ILE A 728 -4.88 -5.84 8.57
N MET A 729 -3.69 -6.43 8.76
CA MET A 729 -3.50 -7.61 9.61
C MET A 729 -3.98 -7.35 11.05
N LEU A 730 -3.74 -6.16 11.59
CA LEU A 730 -4.09 -5.83 12.98
C LEU A 730 -5.61 -5.71 13.19
N ALA A 731 -6.35 -5.17 12.22
CA ALA A 731 -7.81 -5.16 12.24
C ALA A 731 -8.39 -6.58 12.17
N THR A 732 -7.89 -7.38 11.21
CA THR A 732 -8.30 -8.76 10.95
C THR A 732 -8.04 -9.68 12.14
N PHE A 733 -6.84 -9.61 12.72
CA PHE A 733 -6.46 -10.43 13.87
C PHE A 733 -7.15 -9.96 15.16
N SER A 734 -7.43 -8.67 15.31
CA SER A 734 -8.29 -8.18 16.40
C SER A 734 -9.70 -8.79 16.35
N PHE A 735 -10.30 -8.88 15.16
CA PHE A 735 -11.58 -9.56 14.95
C PHE A 735 -11.52 -11.06 15.29
N ILE A 736 -10.47 -11.78 14.85
CA ILE A 736 -10.24 -13.20 15.20
C ILE A 736 -10.19 -13.41 16.72
N ILE A 737 -9.46 -12.55 17.44
CA ILE A 737 -9.30 -12.67 18.90
C ILE A 737 -10.64 -12.41 19.62
N VAL A 738 -11.43 -11.42 19.17
CA VAL A 738 -12.78 -11.20 19.72
C VAL A 738 -13.70 -12.39 19.45
N MET A 739 -13.67 -12.99 18.24
CA MET A 739 -14.44 -14.19 17.91
C MET A 739 -14.03 -15.42 18.71
N LEU A 740 -12.72 -15.63 18.94
CA LEU A 740 -12.20 -16.69 19.82
C LEU A 740 -12.67 -16.52 21.26
N VAL A 741 -12.62 -15.29 21.79
CA VAL A 741 -13.14 -14.99 23.14
C VAL A 741 -14.64 -15.26 23.20
N PHE A 742 -15.42 -14.81 22.21
CA PHE A 742 -16.86 -15.01 22.18
C PHE A 742 -17.26 -16.49 22.11
N ALA A 743 -16.54 -17.30 21.31
CA ALA A 743 -16.70 -18.76 21.27
C ALA A 743 -16.45 -19.39 22.65
N SER A 744 -15.40 -18.95 23.36
CA SER A 744 -15.09 -19.44 24.72
C SER A 744 -16.15 -19.08 25.76
N GLN A 745 -16.79 -17.91 25.63
CA GLN A 745 -17.86 -17.46 26.53
C GLN A 745 -19.16 -18.22 26.26
N ILE A 746 -19.52 -18.45 24.99
CA ILE A 746 -20.67 -19.27 24.59
C ILE A 746 -20.49 -20.72 25.07
N LYS A 747 -19.27 -21.28 24.98
CA LYS A 747 -18.94 -22.60 25.55
C LYS A 747 -19.16 -22.66 27.06
N CYS A 748 -18.57 -21.73 27.81
CA CYS A 748 -18.78 -21.65 29.26
C CYS A 748 -20.26 -21.50 29.64
N TYR A 749 -21.04 -20.75 28.84
CA TYR A 749 -22.47 -20.56 29.04
C TYR A 749 -23.31 -21.82 28.72
N ASN A 750 -23.01 -22.53 27.64
CA ASN A 750 -23.65 -23.80 27.31
C ASN A 750 -23.36 -24.88 28.35
N ASP A 751 -22.14 -24.94 28.89
CA ASP A 751 -21.71 -25.92 29.89
C ASP A 751 -22.25 -25.57 31.30
N THR A 752 -22.04 -24.34 31.78
CA THR A 752 -22.30 -23.96 33.18
C THR A 752 -23.59 -23.16 33.39
N GLY A 753 -24.10 -22.47 32.38
CA GLY A 753 -25.17 -21.47 32.50
C GLY A 753 -24.71 -20.10 33.01
N ILE A 754 -23.42 -19.89 33.25
CA ILE A 754 -22.79 -18.60 33.54
C ILE A 754 -22.16 -18.08 32.25
N PHE A 755 -22.44 -16.83 31.87
CA PHE A 755 -21.76 -16.17 30.74
C PHE A 755 -20.61 -15.33 31.30
N PRO A 756 -19.34 -15.73 31.15
CA PRO A 756 -18.22 -15.04 31.78
C PRO A 756 -17.98 -13.65 31.18
N HIS A 757 -17.38 -12.75 31.97
CA HIS A 757 -16.98 -11.42 31.53
C HIS A 757 -15.94 -11.51 30.39
N PHE A 758 -15.84 -10.51 29.52
CA PHE A 758 -14.92 -10.56 28.37
C PHE A 758 -13.48 -10.89 28.78
N GLY A 759 -12.92 -10.16 29.76
CA GLY A 759 -11.59 -10.46 30.34
C GLY A 759 -11.43 -11.85 30.99
N GLN A 760 -12.52 -12.53 31.37
CA GLN A 760 -12.47 -13.92 31.85
C GLN A 760 -12.42 -14.92 30.68
N GLY A 761 -13.12 -14.65 29.58
CA GLY A 761 -12.98 -15.39 28.32
C GLY A 761 -11.60 -15.18 27.67
N LEU A 762 -11.09 -13.95 27.71
CA LEU A 762 -9.72 -13.59 27.31
C LEU A 762 -8.67 -14.38 28.10
N SER A 763 -8.81 -14.49 29.43
CA SER A 763 -7.93 -15.32 30.28
C SER A 763 -7.96 -16.81 29.88
N TYR A 764 -9.11 -17.35 29.49
CA TYR A 764 -9.22 -18.73 29.02
C TYR A 764 -8.55 -18.90 27.65
N CYS A 765 -8.78 -17.95 26.73
CA CYS A 765 -8.17 -17.96 25.41
C CYS A 765 -6.65 -17.88 25.51
N PHE A 766 -6.11 -16.96 26.32
CA PHE A 766 -4.69 -16.83 26.58
C PHE A 766 -4.05 -18.12 27.12
N GLN A 767 -4.70 -18.81 28.06
CA GLN A 767 -4.18 -20.04 28.66
C GLN A 767 -4.28 -21.29 27.78
N ARG A 768 -5.17 -21.33 26.79
CA ARG A 768 -5.50 -22.59 26.08
C ARG A 768 -5.76 -22.49 24.58
N SER A 769 -6.38 -21.42 24.09
CA SER A 769 -6.71 -21.28 22.67
C SER A 769 -5.57 -20.63 21.89
N LEU A 770 -5.02 -19.53 22.42
CA LEU A 770 -3.99 -18.72 21.78
C LEU A 770 -2.67 -19.50 21.54
N PRO A 771 -2.15 -20.35 22.46
CA PRO A 771 -0.93 -21.10 22.19
C PRO A 771 -1.09 -22.10 21.04
N VAL A 772 -2.26 -22.74 20.93
CA VAL A 772 -2.57 -23.65 19.82
C VAL A 772 -2.69 -22.88 18.50
N VAL A 773 -3.39 -21.74 18.51
CA VAL A 773 -3.49 -20.85 17.34
C VAL A 773 -2.11 -20.37 16.91
N MET A 774 -1.24 -19.91 17.81
CA MET A 774 0.13 -19.46 17.49
C MET A 774 0.98 -20.57 16.88
N VAL A 775 0.89 -21.81 17.36
CA VAL A 775 1.60 -22.95 16.74
C VAL A 775 1.05 -23.24 15.34
N CYS A 776 -0.28 -23.19 15.15
CA CYS A 776 -0.88 -23.35 13.82
C CYS A 776 -0.47 -22.21 12.87
N VAL A 777 -0.43 -20.96 13.36
CA VAL A 777 0.01 -19.77 12.61
C VAL A 777 1.47 -19.94 12.16
N ALA A 778 2.36 -20.36 13.07
CA ALA A 778 3.76 -20.60 12.76
C ALA A 778 3.93 -21.66 11.66
N ILE A 779 3.22 -22.79 11.79
CA ILE A 779 3.26 -23.88 10.80
C ILE A 779 2.71 -23.41 9.45
N CYS A 780 1.55 -22.74 9.40
CA CYS A 780 0.98 -22.27 8.14
C CYS A 780 1.86 -21.20 7.47
N SER A 781 2.49 -20.32 8.27
CA SER A 781 3.45 -19.31 7.80
C SER A 781 4.69 -19.96 7.17
N ILE A 782 5.27 -20.98 7.82
CA ILE A 782 6.42 -21.73 7.29
C ILE A 782 6.01 -22.52 6.03
N VAL A 783 4.84 -23.16 6.02
CA VAL A 783 4.33 -23.91 4.86
C VAL A 783 4.00 -22.99 3.67
N GLN A 784 3.56 -21.76 3.92
CA GLN A 784 3.39 -20.74 2.87
C GLN A 784 4.71 -20.47 2.15
N CYS A 785 5.78 -20.17 2.90
CA CYS A 785 7.11 -19.88 2.33
C CYS A 785 7.86 -21.10 1.80
N ALA A 786 7.56 -22.31 2.30
CA ALA A 786 8.22 -23.55 1.89
C ALA A 786 7.64 -24.16 0.60
N SER A 787 6.46 -23.71 0.16
CA SER A 787 5.89 -24.12 -1.13
C SER A 787 6.51 -23.28 -2.25
N PRO A 788 7.32 -23.85 -3.17
CA PRO A 788 7.86 -23.09 -4.28
C PRO A 788 6.74 -22.58 -5.19
N SER A 789 7.03 -21.52 -5.96
CA SER A 789 6.07 -20.78 -6.81
C SER A 789 5.56 -21.53 -8.06
N THR A 790 5.44 -22.84 -7.97
CA THR A 790 4.64 -23.70 -8.86
C THR A 790 3.14 -23.44 -8.65
N TYR A 791 2.40 -23.33 -9.76
CA TYR A 791 0.98 -23.01 -9.80
C TYR A 791 0.08 -24.18 -9.35
N TYR A 792 0.18 -24.60 -8.09
CA TYR A 792 -0.81 -25.49 -7.49
C TYR A 792 -2.06 -24.68 -7.10
N THR A 793 -2.93 -24.42 -8.08
CA THR A 793 -4.31 -24.01 -7.82
C THR A 793 -5.03 -25.12 -7.05
N PHE A 794 -5.91 -24.75 -6.10
CA PHE A 794 -6.65 -25.73 -5.30
C PHE A 794 -7.54 -26.68 -6.14
N ASP A 795 -7.85 -26.31 -7.38
CA ASP A 795 -8.55 -27.12 -8.37
C ASP A 795 -7.90 -28.49 -8.64
N ASP A 796 -6.55 -28.59 -8.59
CA ASP A 796 -5.81 -29.86 -8.76
C ASP A 796 -6.09 -30.88 -7.63
N LEU A 797 -6.51 -30.39 -6.45
CA LEU A 797 -6.92 -31.25 -5.34
C LEU A 797 -8.43 -31.55 -5.34
N TRP A 798 -9.24 -30.72 -6.00
CA TRP A 798 -10.70 -30.87 -6.00
C TRP A 798 -11.36 -30.17 -7.20
N TYR A 799 -11.88 -30.96 -8.14
CA TYR A 799 -12.59 -30.48 -9.35
C TYR A 799 -13.84 -29.64 -9.01
N LEU A 800 -13.69 -28.33 -8.81
CA LEU A 800 -14.75 -27.37 -8.49
C LEU A 800 -14.61 -26.08 -9.32
N PRO A 801 -15.15 -26.02 -10.55
CA PRO A 801 -14.89 -24.91 -11.47
C PRO A 801 -15.66 -23.64 -11.08
N SER A 802 -14.96 -22.66 -10.48
CA SER A 802 -15.30 -21.22 -10.63
C SER A 802 -14.33 -20.23 -9.95
N ALA A 803 -13.34 -20.65 -9.15
CA ALA A 803 -12.47 -19.72 -8.42
C ALA A 803 -11.03 -20.24 -8.25
N SER A 804 -10.13 -19.82 -9.14
CA SER A 804 -8.70 -20.15 -9.12
C SER A 804 -7.97 -19.41 -7.99
N ILE A 805 -8.12 -19.90 -6.75
CA ILE A 805 -7.45 -19.32 -5.58
C ILE A 805 -5.94 -19.51 -5.71
N SER A 806 -5.19 -18.41 -5.87
CA SER A 806 -3.73 -18.42 -5.84
C SER A 806 -3.23 -18.73 -4.43
N TRP A 807 -2.17 -19.56 -4.33
CA TRP A 807 -1.49 -19.80 -3.05
C TRP A 807 -0.91 -18.51 -2.42
N GLN A 808 -0.67 -17.49 -3.24
CA GLN A 808 -0.19 -16.17 -2.81
C GLN A 808 -1.28 -15.32 -2.13
N ASP A 809 -2.57 -15.68 -2.27
CA ASP A 809 -3.70 -14.97 -1.62
C ASP A 809 -3.86 -15.34 -0.13
N VAL A 810 -3.14 -16.36 0.33
CA VAL A 810 -3.29 -16.94 1.67
C VAL A 810 -2.52 -16.13 2.72
N MET A 811 -3.08 -16.03 3.92
CA MET A 811 -2.51 -15.38 5.11
C MET A 811 -1.92 -13.99 4.82
N THR A 812 -0.58 -13.88 4.78
CA THR A 812 0.17 -12.63 4.65
C THR A 812 0.78 -12.42 3.27
N GLY A 813 0.58 -13.35 2.33
CA GLY A 813 1.04 -13.24 0.94
C GLY A 813 2.57 -13.16 0.74
N ASN A 814 3.37 -13.35 1.78
CA ASN A 814 4.84 -13.31 1.73
C ASN A 814 5.40 -14.65 1.26
N THR A 815 6.39 -14.61 0.36
CA THR A 815 7.11 -15.78 -0.14
C THR A 815 8.34 -16.15 0.69
N ASP A 816 9.00 -15.16 1.32
CA ASP A 816 10.36 -15.38 1.82
C ASP A 816 10.35 -16.07 3.19
N PRO A 817 11.07 -17.20 3.38
CA PRO A 817 11.08 -17.95 4.64
C PRO A 817 11.50 -17.16 5.88
N PHE A 818 12.23 -16.05 5.71
CA PHE A 818 12.65 -15.19 6.81
C PHE A 818 11.49 -14.52 7.55
N PHE A 819 10.40 -14.18 6.85
CA PHE A 819 9.28 -13.41 7.41
C PHE A 819 8.22 -14.25 8.15
N TRP A 820 8.49 -15.53 8.40
CA TRP A 820 7.56 -16.48 9.06
C TRP A 820 6.96 -15.96 10.39
N TRP A 821 7.68 -15.07 11.07
CA TRP A 821 7.32 -14.50 12.37
C TRP A 821 6.34 -13.30 12.29
N ILE A 822 6.15 -12.66 11.13
CA ILE A 822 5.28 -11.48 11.00
C ILE A 822 3.84 -11.77 11.44
N PRO A 823 3.17 -12.86 11.02
CA PRO A 823 1.84 -13.23 11.53
C PRO A 823 1.80 -13.42 13.06
N LEU A 824 2.86 -13.93 13.67
CA LEU A 824 2.95 -14.16 15.12
C LEU A 824 3.07 -12.85 15.89
N ALA A 825 3.93 -11.94 15.42
CA ALA A 825 4.06 -10.59 15.96
C ALA A 825 2.74 -9.81 15.82
N GLY A 826 2.10 -9.88 14.65
CA GLY A 826 0.79 -9.28 14.39
C GLY A 826 -0.31 -9.78 15.34
N LEU A 827 -0.33 -11.08 15.65
CA LEU A 827 -1.32 -11.68 16.56
C LEU A 827 -1.06 -11.28 18.02
N ALA A 828 0.21 -11.26 18.45
CA ALA A 828 0.60 -10.76 19.77
C ALA A 828 0.25 -9.27 19.97
N LEU A 829 0.51 -8.44 18.96
CA LEU A 829 0.16 -7.02 18.94
C LEU A 829 -1.37 -6.81 18.98
N SER A 830 -2.11 -7.55 18.14
CA SER A 830 -3.57 -7.53 18.13
C SER A 830 -4.20 -7.98 19.46
N LEU A 831 -3.55 -8.90 20.19
CA LEU A 831 -4.01 -9.32 21.51
C LEU A 831 -3.92 -8.18 22.55
N GLY A 832 -2.84 -7.39 22.55
CA GLY A 832 -2.73 -6.23 23.41
C GLY A 832 -3.68 -5.10 22.99
N ILE A 833 -3.87 -4.88 21.68
CA ILE A 833 -4.88 -3.95 21.14
C ILE A 833 -6.29 -4.34 21.61
N VAL A 834 -6.71 -5.60 21.46
CA VAL A 834 -8.03 -6.08 21.93
C VAL A 834 -8.15 -6.01 23.45
N SER A 835 -7.06 -6.23 24.19
CA SER A 835 -7.03 -6.09 25.65
C SER A 835 -7.23 -4.63 26.09
N LEU A 836 -6.56 -3.68 25.43
CA LEU A 836 -6.73 -2.25 25.63
C LEU A 836 -8.14 -1.79 25.25
N LEU A 837 -8.63 -2.21 24.08
CA LEU A 837 -9.98 -1.91 23.59
C LEU A 837 -11.05 -2.39 24.57
N TRP A 838 -10.92 -3.62 25.11
CA TRP A 838 -11.83 -4.12 26.14
C TRP A 838 -11.84 -3.21 27.38
N LEU A 839 -10.67 -2.80 27.88
CA LEU A 839 -10.58 -1.91 29.06
C LEU A 839 -11.18 -0.53 28.79
N LEU A 840 -10.94 0.05 27.60
CA LEU A 840 -11.50 1.34 27.20
C LEU A 840 -13.04 1.27 27.05
N VAL A 841 -13.57 0.23 26.41
CA VAL A 841 -15.03 0.07 26.20
C VAL A 841 -15.76 -0.27 27.50
N ASP A 842 -15.27 -1.21 28.31
CA ASP A 842 -15.87 -1.55 29.61
C ASP A 842 -15.73 -0.36 30.59
N GLY A 843 -14.60 0.35 30.57
CA GLY A 843 -14.37 1.58 31.32
C GLY A 843 -15.34 2.70 30.92
N GLY A 844 -15.48 2.99 29.63
CA GLY A 844 -16.38 4.02 29.10
C GLY A 844 -17.85 3.71 29.37
N VAL A 845 -18.27 2.45 29.24
CA VAL A 845 -19.63 2.01 29.58
C VAL A 845 -19.89 2.13 31.10
N ARG A 846 -18.92 1.82 31.95
CA ARG A 846 -19.01 2.02 33.41
C ARG A 846 -19.06 3.49 33.79
N LEU A 847 -18.24 4.35 33.19
CA LEU A 847 -18.25 5.79 33.42
C LEU A 847 -19.60 6.40 33.01
N SER A 848 -20.10 6.05 31.83
CA SER A 848 -21.41 6.49 31.33
C SER A 848 -22.58 6.00 32.20
N ALA A 849 -22.48 4.78 32.74
CA ALA A 849 -23.46 4.25 33.70
C ALA A 849 -23.38 4.94 35.07
N TYR A 850 -22.18 5.25 35.56
CA TYR A 850 -21.97 6.02 36.80
C TYR A 850 -22.55 7.43 36.67
N LEU A 851 -22.20 8.16 35.61
CA LEU A 851 -22.74 9.48 35.30
C LEU A 851 -24.28 9.44 35.16
N SER A 852 -24.84 8.45 34.46
CA SER A 852 -26.29 8.25 34.36
C SER A 852 -26.98 8.11 35.72
N VAL A 853 -26.38 7.36 36.65
CA VAL A 853 -26.90 7.18 38.02
C VAL A 853 -26.68 8.42 38.88
N PHE A 854 -25.56 9.13 38.70
CA PHE A 854 -25.24 10.37 39.40
C PHE A 854 -26.23 11.49 39.02
N PHE A 855 -26.36 11.84 37.74
CA PHE A 855 -27.30 12.87 37.29
C PHE A 855 -28.76 12.53 37.65
N SER A 856 -29.16 11.26 37.54
CA SER A 856 -30.51 10.80 37.95
C SER A 856 -30.76 10.85 39.46
N LYS A 857 -29.73 11.04 40.29
CA LYS A 857 -29.87 11.32 41.74
C LYS A 857 -29.74 12.81 42.05
N GLN A 858 -28.83 13.50 41.38
CA GLN A 858 -28.43 14.87 41.70
C GLN A 858 -29.41 15.92 41.18
N CYS A 859 -29.98 15.72 39.98
CA CYS A 859 -30.69 16.77 39.24
C CYS A 859 -32.22 16.63 39.25
N GLY A 860 -32.79 15.57 39.84
CA GLY A 860 -34.23 15.28 39.80
C GLY A 860 -34.78 14.86 38.42
N LEU A 861 -34.16 15.30 37.32
CA LEU A 861 -34.42 14.82 35.96
C LEU A 861 -34.22 13.30 35.89
N GLY A 862 -35.29 12.58 35.59
CA GLY A 862 -35.26 11.15 35.28
C GLY A 862 -34.62 10.89 33.91
N VAL A 863 -33.29 11.06 33.81
CA VAL A 863 -32.47 10.86 32.59
C VAL A 863 -32.78 9.53 31.88
N TRP A 864 -33.22 8.53 32.63
CA TRP A 864 -33.84 7.33 32.09
C TRP A 864 -35.24 7.13 32.68
N PRO A 865 -36.33 7.21 31.89
CA PRO A 865 -37.66 6.82 32.37
C PRO A 865 -37.64 5.33 32.69
N ILE A 866 -37.65 5.01 33.99
CA ILE A 866 -37.78 3.64 34.50
C ILE A 866 -39.20 3.10 34.26
N SER A 867 -40.17 4.01 34.11
CA SER A 867 -41.54 3.73 33.68
C SER A 867 -42.08 4.89 32.84
N HIS A 868 -42.41 4.63 31.56
CA HIS A 868 -43.59 5.27 30.96
C HIS A 868 -44.76 4.37 31.33
N SER A 869 -45.59 4.79 32.27
CA SER A 869 -46.70 4.01 32.83
C SER A 869 -47.92 3.89 31.91
N GLN A 870 -47.82 4.31 30.64
CA GLN A 870 -48.95 4.40 29.70
C GLN A 870 -48.69 3.80 28.30
N GLU A 871 -47.46 3.43 27.92
CA GLU A 871 -47.26 2.70 26.66
C GLU A 871 -47.59 1.21 26.83
N THR A 872 -48.59 0.71 26.12
CA THR A 872 -48.86 -0.73 26.07
C THR A 872 -47.72 -1.47 25.38
N ARG A 873 -47.54 -2.76 25.73
CA ARG A 873 -46.58 -3.65 25.06
C ARG A 873 -46.77 -3.71 23.55
N GLN A 874 -48.01 -3.54 23.07
CA GLN A 874 -48.35 -3.59 21.64
C GLN A 874 -47.91 -2.31 20.92
N GLN A 875 -48.19 -1.13 21.48
CA GLN A 875 -47.68 0.16 20.97
C GLN A 875 -46.16 0.19 20.92
N GLN A 876 -45.47 -0.33 21.93
CA GLN A 876 -43.99 -0.39 21.92
C GLN A 876 -43.43 -1.30 20.82
N ILE A 877 -44.12 -2.39 20.48
CA ILE A 877 -43.72 -3.26 19.36
C ILE A 877 -44.03 -2.56 18.03
N GLN A 878 -45.26 -2.05 17.85
CA GLN A 878 -45.68 -1.33 16.65
C GLN A 878 -44.73 -0.16 16.33
N ARG A 879 -44.41 0.70 17.31
CA ARG A 879 -43.50 1.84 17.10
C ARG A 879 -42.11 1.41 16.63
N ARG A 880 -41.58 0.31 17.17
CA ARG A 880 -40.28 -0.25 16.78
C ARG A 880 -40.32 -0.84 15.37
N THR A 881 -41.31 -1.68 15.09
CA THR A 881 -41.50 -2.28 13.75
C THR A 881 -41.72 -1.21 12.68
N ILE A 882 -42.46 -0.14 12.98
CA ILE A 882 -42.60 1.02 12.09
C ILE A 882 -41.23 1.69 11.86
N THR A 883 -40.43 1.93 12.91
CA THR A 883 -39.10 2.53 12.72
C THR A 883 -38.11 1.62 11.98
N THR A 884 -38.15 0.30 12.16
CA THR A 884 -37.28 -0.63 11.42
C THR A 884 -37.74 -0.85 9.98
N VAL A 885 -39.04 -0.89 9.70
CA VAL A 885 -39.58 -0.89 8.32
C VAL A 885 -39.26 0.41 7.59
N PHE A 886 -39.47 1.57 8.22
CA PHE A 886 -39.11 2.87 7.63
C PHE A 886 -37.61 2.96 7.32
N LEU A 887 -36.77 2.49 8.25
CA LEU A 887 -35.31 2.52 8.08
C LEU A 887 -34.81 1.47 7.07
N PHE A 888 -35.48 0.32 6.90
CA PHE A 888 -35.19 -0.60 5.79
C PHE A 888 -35.63 -0.03 4.44
N LEU A 889 -36.75 0.68 4.36
CA LEU A 889 -37.17 1.41 3.15
C LEU A 889 -36.15 2.51 2.81
N LEU A 890 -35.68 3.24 3.82
CA LEU A 890 -34.64 4.26 3.69
C LEU A 890 -33.30 3.67 3.21
N VAL A 891 -32.95 2.44 3.63
CA VAL A 891 -31.79 1.71 3.08
C VAL A 891 -32.03 1.25 1.66
N ALA A 892 -33.22 0.75 1.32
CA ALA A 892 -33.54 0.30 -0.04
C ALA A 892 -33.57 1.42 -1.09
N THR A 893 -33.60 2.69 -0.67
CA THR A 893 -33.83 3.84 -1.57
C THR A 893 -32.74 4.91 -1.54
N PHE A 894 -32.10 5.17 -0.40
CA PHE A 894 -31.19 6.32 -0.24
C PHE A 894 -29.91 6.03 0.55
N ILE A 895 -30.02 5.39 1.72
CA ILE A 895 -28.95 5.34 2.71
C ILE A 895 -28.15 4.02 2.65
N PRO A 896 -26.81 4.08 2.63
CA PRO A 896 -25.97 2.89 2.63
C PRO A 896 -26.10 2.10 3.94
N TYR A 897 -26.10 0.77 3.86
CA TYR A 897 -26.26 -0.09 5.03
C TYR A 897 -25.21 0.15 6.14
N GLN A 898 -24.03 0.67 5.76
CA GLN A 898 -22.92 1.06 6.63
C GLN A 898 -23.32 2.20 7.60
N PHE A 899 -24.15 3.16 7.18
CA PHE A 899 -24.71 4.19 8.07
C PHE A 899 -25.60 3.54 9.14
N VAL A 900 -26.48 2.63 8.71
CA VAL A 900 -27.37 1.90 9.61
C VAL A 900 -26.59 1.01 10.58
N PHE A 901 -25.48 0.41 10.16
CA PHE A 901 -24.57 -0.29 11.06
C PHE A 901 -24.03 0.62 12.18
N VAL A 902 -23.61 1.85 11.86
CA VAL A 902 -23.17 2.83 12.86
C VAL A 902 -24.31 3.24 13.79
N VAL A 903 -25.53 3.46 13.28
CA VAL A 903 -26.72 3.72 14.12
C VAL A 903 -27.02 2.53 15.05
N ALA A 904 -26.95 1.31 14.54
CA ALA A 904 -27.15 0.08 15.32
C ALA A 904 -26.11 -0.06 16.44
N PHE A 905 -24.84 0.25 16.15
CA PHE A 905 -23.74 0.28 17.10
C PHE A 905 -23.96 1.32 18.22
N LEU A 906 -24.35 2.56 17.87
CA LEU A 906 -24.66 3.62 18.84
C LEU A 906 -25.86 3.24 19.74
N VAL A 907 -26.92 2.68 19.16
CA VAL A 907 -28.08 2.14 19.91
C VAL A 907 -27.62 1.00 20.83
N HIS A 908 -26.73 0.12 20.37
CA HIS A 908 -26.22 -1.00 21.16
C HIS A 908 -25.39 -0.53 22.36
N ILE A 909 -24.52 0.50 22.22
CA ILE A 909 -23.82 1.17 23.34
C ILE A 909 -24.83 1.60 24.42
N VAL A 910 -25.87 2.33 24.03
CA VAL A 910 -26.93 2.79 24.94
C VAL A 910 -27.61 1.61 25.64
N THR A 911 -27.87 0.51 24.93
CA THR A 911 -28.49 -0.67 25.56
C THR A 911 -27.56 -1.40 26.52
N CYS A 912 -26.25 -1.37 26.27
CA CYS A 912 -25.23 -1.93 27.15
C CYS A 912 -25.16 -1.14 28.47
N ILE A 913 -25.09 0.21 28.40
CA ILE A 913 -25.16 1.11 29.56
C ILE A 913 -26.45 0.85 30.37
N ARG A 914 -27.62 0.80 29.70
CA ARG A 914 -28.91 0.50 30.36
C ARG A 914 -28.99 -0.91 30.94
N SER A 915 -28.20 -1.87 30.44
CA SER A 915 -28.06 -3.20 31.06
C SER A 915 -27.17 -3.18 32.30
N LEU A 916 -26.09 -2.39 32.29
CA LEU A 916 -25.18 -2.22 33.42
C LEU A 916 -25.86 -1.51 34.60
N VAL A 917 -26.50 -0.37 34.37
CA VAL A 917 -27.24 0.39 35.42
C VAL A 917 -28.27 -0.51 36.14
N ARG A 918 -29.00 -1.34 35.38
CA ARG A 918 -29.97 -2.29 35.95
C ARG A 918 -29.35 -3.47 36.69
N SER A 919 -28.06 -3.75 36.52
CA SER A 919 -27.34 -4.73 37.36
C SER A 919 -26.94 -4.16 38.71
N TRP A 920 -26.84 -2.83 38.84
CA TRP A 920 -26.49 -2.15 40.09
C TRP A 920 -27.72 -1.78 40.95
N VAL A 921 -28.88 -1.55 40.33
CA VAL A 921 -30.08 -0.98 40.98
C VAL A 921 -30.99 -2.03 41.67
N THR A 922 -30.69 -3.33 41.61
CA THR A 922 -31.49 -4.34 42.34
C THR A 922 -30.68 -5.59 42.64
N SER A 923 -30.82 -6.12 43.86
CA SER A 923 -30.08 -7.29 44.36
C SER A 923 -30.99 -8.52 44.55
N GLY A 924 -30.50 -9.73 44.30
CA GLY A 924 -31.19 -11.00 44.56
C GLY A 924 -30.94 -12.11 43.53
N ARG A 925 -31.84 -13.10 43.46
CA ARG A 925 -31.74 -14.25 42.52
C ARG A 925 -31.80 -13.84 41.02
N LEU A 926 -32.15 -12.60 40.72
CA LEU A 926 -32.16 -12.04 39.36
C LEU A 926 -30.77 -11.62 38.87
N ASP A 927 -29.81 -11.41 39.78
CA ASP A 927 -28.53 -10.76 39.49
C ASP A 927 -27.70 -11.56 38.50
N LEU A 928 -27.58 -12.88 38.69
CA LEU A 928 -26.83 -13.75 37.76
C LEU A 928 -27.38 -13.66 36.32
N LYS A 929 -28.69 -13.55 36.14
CA LYS A 929 -29.31 -13.36 34.80
C LYS A 929 -29.01 -11.96 34.23
N ARG A 930 -29.00 -10.91 35.07
CA ARG A 930 -28.67 -9.54 34.67
C ARG A 930 -27.19 -9.39 34.31
N THR A 931 -26.29 -9.97 35.11
CA THR A 931 -24.84 -9.98 34.89
C THR A 931 -24.46 -10.80 33.67
N ASN A 932 -25.05 -12.00 33.47
CA ASN A 932 -24.89 -12.76 32.23
C ASN A 932 -25.30 -11.91 31.01
N ARG A 933 -26.43 -11.18 31.09
CA ARG A 933 -26.88 -10.28 30.02
C ARG A 933 -25.90 -9.11 29.81
N TYR A 934 -25.39 -8.46 30.86
CA TYR A 934 -24.37 -7.40 30.70
C TYR A 934 -23.12 -7.92 29.98
N ASN A 935 -22.55 -9.03 30.47
CA ASN A 935 -21.37 -9.65 29.88
C ASN A 935 -21.59 -10.00 28.40
N TYR A 936 -22.79 -10.49 28.05
CA TYR A 936 -23.19 -10.77 26.68
C TYR A 936 -23.26 -9.50 25.80
N MET A 937 -23.90 -8.42 26.28
CA MET A 937 -24.01 -7.15 25.55
C MET A 937 -22.64 -6.52 25.30
N LEU A 938 -21.75 -6.52 26.32
CA LEU A 938 -20.38 -6.02 26.21
C LEU A 938 -19.56 -6.81 25.17
N SER A 939 -19.72 -8.14 25.13
CA SER A 939 -18.99 -8.98 24.17
C SER A 939 -19.50 -8.80 22.74
N THR A 940 -20.82 -8.61 22.58
CA THR A 940 -21.44 -8.24 21.29
C THR A 940 -21.02 -6.83 20.85
N LEU A 941 -20.83 -5.90 21.79
CA LEU A 941 -20.38 -4.53 21.52
C LEU A 941 -18.93 -4.51 21.01
N LEU A 942 -18.05 -5.33 21.59
CA LEU A 942 -16.67 -5.49 21.13
C LEU A 942 -16.60 -6.11 19.73
N LEU A 943 -17.47 -7.08 19.41
CA LEU A 943 -17.58 -7.64 18.06
C LEU A 943 -17.99 -6.59 17.03
N PHE A 944 -18.99 -5.76 17.33
CA PHE A 944 -19.37 -4.66 16.45
C PHE A 944 -18.29 -3.58 16.35
N PHE A 945 -17.54 -3.32 17.42
CA PHE A 945 -16.39 -2.39 17.38
C PHE A 945 -15.32 -2.87 16.38
N THR A 946 -14.96 -4.16 16.39
CA THR A 946 -14.00 -4.73 15.43
C THR A 946 -14.49 -4.72 13.97
N LEU A 947 -15.76 -4.41 13.71
CA LEU A 947 -16.31 -4.28 12.36
C LEU A 947 -16.39 -2.82 11.87
N LEU A 948 -16.16 -1.83 12.73
CA LEU A 948 -16.11 -0.42 12.35
C LEU A 948 -15.04 -0.09 11.29
N PRO A 949 -13.79 -0.61 11.36
CA PRO A 949 -12.75 -0.30 10.38
C PRO A 949 -13.14 -0.63 8.93
N PHE A 950 -13.95 -1.66 8.72
CA PHE A 950 -14.41 -2.08 7.39
C PHE A 950 -15.63 -1.30 6.88
N ASN A 951 -16.35 -0.57 7.75
CA ASN A 951 -17.59 0.13 7.41
C ASN A 951 -17.43 1.66 7.38
N LEU A 952 -16.60 2.23 8.26
CA LEU A 952 -16.41 3.68 8.38
C LEU A 952 -15.79 4.36 7.13
N PRO A 953 -14.80 3.77 6.42
CA PRO A 953 -14.22 4.40 5.23
C PRO A 953 -15.24 4.59 4.10
N ILE A 954 -16.06 3.56 3.84
CA ILE A 954 -17.13 3.61 2.82
C ILE A 954 -18.17 4.67 3.20
N LEU A 955 -18.55 4.73 4.48
CA LEU A 955 -19.47 5.74 4.99
C LEU A 955 -18.92 7.18 4.84
N LEU A 956 -17.61 7.39 5.06
CA LEU A 956 -16.97 8.69 4.89
C LEU A 956 -17.00 9.14 3.42
N VAL A 957 -16.71 8.24 2.49
CA VAL A 957 -16.83 8.49 1.04
C VAL A 957 -18.27 8.87 0.68
N TRP A 958 -19.27 8.11 1.14
CA TRP A 958 -20.68 8.44 0.89
C TRP A 958 -21.08 9.82 1.44
N ILE A 959 -20.69 10.17 2.66
CA ILE A 959 -20.98 11.49 3.25
C ILE A 959 -20.37 12.64 2.40
N ARG A 960 -19.14 12.47 1.90
CA ARG A 960 -18.50 13.45 0.98
C ARG A 960 -19.18 13.49 -0.39
N ASN A 961 -19.84 12.42 -0.83
CA ASN A 961 -20.58 12.40 -2.09
C ASN A 961 -21.91 13.20 -1.98
N ILE A 962 -22.62 13.09 -0.84
CA ILE A 962 -23.82 13.90 -0.55
C ILE A 962 -23.51 15.40 -0.61
N SER A 963 -22.35 15.83 -0.10
CA SER A 963 -22.00 17.26 -0.02
C SER A 963 -21.74 17.93 -1.37
N VAL A 964 -21.67 17.17 -2.47
CA VAL A 964 -21.58 17.72 -3.84
C VAL A 964 -22.92 17.55 -4.55
N HIS A 965 -23.46 16.33 -4.69
CA HIS A 965 -24.79 16.11 -5.27
C HIS A 965 -25.56 14.95 -4.63
N TRP A 966 -26.84 15.20 -4.29
CA TRP A 966 -27.73 14.28 -3.57
C TRP A 966 -28.16 13.02 -4.34
N PHE A 967 -28.01 12.98 -5.67
CA PHE A 967 -28.74 12.06 -6.56
C PHE A 967 -27.91 10.96 -7.25
N VAL A 968 -26.71 10.64 -6.75
CA VAL A 968 -25.87 9.55 -7.32
C VAL A 968 -25.84 8.33 -6.39
N PRO A 969 -26.73 7.34 -6.55
CA PRO A 969 -26.72 6.11 -5.75
C PRO A 969 -25.61 5.16 -6.22
N PHE A 970 -24.74 4.75 -5.29
CA PHE A 970 -23.84 3.61 -5.49
C PHE A 970 -24.67 2.32 -5.39
N SER A 971 -24.77 1.57 -6.49
CA SER A 971 -25.68 0.40 -6.63
C SER A 971 -25.37 -0.82 -5.74
N SER A 972 -24.48 -0.68 -4.77
CA SER A 972 -24.02 -1.72 -3.84
C SER A 972 -24.76 -1.67 -2.50
N ASP A 973 -24.91 -0.46 -1.95
CA ASP A 973 -25.04 -0.26 -0.52
C ASP A 973 -26.49 -0.22 -0.02
N HIS A 974 -27.44 -0.26 -0.95
CA HIS A 974 -28.89 -0.27 -0.68
C HIS A 974 -29.44 -1.69 -0.44
N ASN A 975 -28.59 -2.71 -0.38
CA ASN A 975 -29.00 -4.08 -0.07
C ASN A 975 -29.38 -4.24 1.42
N VAL A 976 -30.69 -4.30 1.68
CA VAL A 976 -31.27 -4.50 3.03
C VAL A 976 -30.81 -5.81 3.69
N LEU A 977 -30.53 -6.87 2.92
CA LEU A 977 -30.11 -8.18 3.47
C LEU A 977 -28.73 -8.12 4.14
N SER A 978 -27.86 -7.20 3.70
CA SER A 978 -26.53 -6.94 4.28
C SER A 978 -26.57 -6.53 5.77
N ILE A 979 -27.71 -6.02 6.24
CA ILE A 979 -27.84 -5.36 7.54
C ILE A 979 -29.07 -5.79 8.36
N ALA A 980 -30.09 -6.35 7.70
CA ALA A 980 -31.32 -6.82 8.35
C ALA A 980 -31.06 -7.77 9.55
N PRO A 981 -30.18 -8.79 9.47
CA PRO A 981 -29.87 -9.63 10.63
C PRO A 981 -29.31 -8.83 11.82
N ILE A 982 -28.31 -7.96 11.60
CA ILE A 982 -27.74 -7.12 12.66
C ILE A 982 -28.79 -6.17 13.27
N MET A 983 -29.61 -5.52 12.44
CA MET A 983 -30.66 -4.60 12.92
C MET A 983 -31.75 -5.31 13.74
N ILE A 984 -32.29 -6.44 13.23
CA ILE A 984 -33.29 -7.23 13.95
C ILE A 984 -32.69 -7.79 15.24
N TYR A 985 -31.40 -8.15 15.23
CA TYR A 985 -30.71 -8.63 16.43
C TYR A 985 -30.54 -7.53 17.48
N VAL A 986 -30.07 -6.34 17.10
CA VAL A 986 -30.00 -5.18 18.01
C VAL A 986 -31.39 -4.83 18.54
N GLU A 987 -32.45 -4.83 17.72
CA GLU A 987 -33.82 -4.60 18.20
C GLU A 987 -34.23 -5.63 19.27
N ILE A 988 -33.95 -6.92 19.03
CA ILE A 988 -34.17 -8.01 19.98
C ILE A 988 -33.37 -7.83 21.28
N LEU A 989 -32.10 -7.40 21.20
CA LEU A 989 -31.26 -7.13 22.37
C LEU A 989 -31.71 -5.88 23.13
N THR A 990 -32.25 -4.85 22.47
CA THR A 990 -32.86 -3.69 23.15
C THR A 990 -34.12 -4.07 23.94
N SER A 991 -34.74 -5.23 23.65
CA SER A 991 -35.84 -5.76 24.44
C SER A 991 -35.35 -6.21 25.81
N ASN A 992 -35.98 -5.69 26.86
CA ASN A 992 -35.52 -5.74 28.26
C ASN A 992 -35.39 -7.16 28.89
N ARG A 993 -35.66 -8.24 28.13
CA ARG A 993 -35.79 -9.62 28.64
C ARG A 993 -35.03 -10.69 27.84
N LYS A 994 -34.43 -10.37 26.69
CA LYS A 994 -33.73 -11.36 25.84
C LYS A 994 -32.19 -11.28 26.00
N MET A 995 -31.56 -12.45 25.81
CA MET A 995 -30.13 -12.75 25.64
C MET A 995 -30.03 -14.13 24.96
N LEU A 996 -28.86 -14.53 24.44
CA LEU A 996 -28.65 -15.82 23.75
C LEU A 996 -29.29 -17.01 24.51
N PRO A 997 -30.13 -17.85 23.86
CA PRO A 997 -30.74 -19.01 24.51
C PRO A 997 -29.71 -20.13 24.73
N ARG A 998 -29.74 -20.80 25.89
CA ARG A 998 -28.80 -21.88 26.21
C ARG A 998 -29.06 -23.12 25.35
N GLN A 999 -28.06 -23.53 24.58
CA GLN A 999 -28.21 -24.61 23.61
C GLN A 999 -28.15 -25.98 24.31
N ARG A 1000 -29.32 -26.55 24.62
CA ARG A 1000 -29.42 -27.90 25.19
C ARG A 1000 -29.20 -29.01 24.16
N ASN A 1001 -29.49 -28.76 22.89
CA ASN A 1001 -29.32 -29.73 21.82
C ASN A 1001 -27.85 -29.77 21.37
N ARG A 1002 -27.17 -30.91 21.56
CA ARG A 1002 -25.75 -31.09 21.17
C ARG A 1002 -25.49 -30.72 19.71
N PHE A 1003 -26.38 -31.10 18.79
CA PHE A 1003 -26.26 -30.80 17.36
C PHE A 1003 -26.20 -29.29 17.07
N LEU A 1004 -27.15 -28.50 17.57
CA LEU A 1004 -27.15 -27.03 17.41
C LEU A 1004 -25.91 -26.37 18.06
N SER A 1005 -25.43 -26.94 19.17
CA SER A 1005 -24.21 -26.46 19.83
C SER A 1005 -22.97 -26.72 18.97
N ILE A 1006 -22.79 -27.93 18.45
CA ILE A 1006 -21.72 -28.30 17.51
C ILE A 1006 -21.77 -27.41 16.26
N LEU A 1007 -22.94 -27.27 15.64
CA LEU A 1007 -23.11 -26.44 14.43
C LEU A 1007 -22.77 -24.96 14.69
N THR A 1008 -23.08 -24.44 15.88
CA THR A 1008 -22.66 -23.08 16.27
C THR A 1008 -21.15 -22.95 16.38
N TYR A 1009 -20.46 -23.94 16.94
CA TYR A 1009 -19.00 -23.92 16.98
C TYR A 1009 -18.38 -24.09 15.58
N LEU A 1010 -18.96 -24.91 14.71
CA LEU A 1010 -18.52 -25.05 13.32
C LEU A 1010 -18.62 -23.71 12.57
N VAL A 1011 -19.75 -22.99 12.68
CA VAL A 1011 -19.90 -21.65 12.07
C VAL A 1011 -18.86 -20.66 12.64
N MET A 1012 -18.63 -20.64 13.95
CA MET A 1012 -17.64 -19.73 14.54
C MET A 1012 -16.20 -20.08 14.15
N TYR A 1013 -15.83 -21.36 14.12
CA TYR A 1013 -14.49 -21.79 13.73
C TYR A 1013 -14.25 -21.64 12.22
N TYR A 1014 -15.26 -21.83 11.38
CA TYR A 1014 -15.20 -21.50 9.94
C TYR A 1014 -14.86 -20.03 9.72
N ILE A 1015 -15.54 -19.12 10.43
CA ILE A 1015 -15.28 -17.66 10.34
C ILE A 1015 -13.86 -17.32 10.84
N ILE A 1016 -13.38 -17.98 11.90
CA ILE A 1016 -12.00 -17.80 12.40
C ILE A 1016 -10.96 -18.30 11.39
N ILE A 1017 -11.18 -19.45 10.75
CA ILE A 1017 -10.29 -20.01 9.73
C ILE A 1017 -10.29 -19.14 8.47
N TYR A 1018 -11.46 -18.72 7.99
CA TYR A 1018 -11.56 -17.79 6.86
C TYR A 1018 -10.86 -16.46 7.16
N ALA A 1019 -11.13 -15.86 8.31
CA ALA A 1019 -10.51 -14.59 8.69
C ALA A 1019 -8.98 -14.70 8.81
N PHE A 1020 -8.46 -15.87 9.18
CA PHE A 1020 -7.03 -16.13 9.27
C PHE A 1020 -6.37 -16.36 7.90
N LEU A 1021 -7.01 -17.15 7.03
CA LEU A 1021 -6.45 -17.52 5.72
C LEU A 1021 -6.69 -16.47 4.63
N TYR A 1022 -7.83 -15.78 4.65
CA TYR A 1022 -8.25 -14.89 3.56
C TYR A 1022 -8.63 -13.48 4.02
N GLY A 1023 -8.78 -13.25 5.33
CA GLY A 1023 -9.27 -11.98 5.88
C GLY A 1023 -8.39 -10.76 5.63
N ILE A 1024 -7.11 -10.94 5.26
CA ILE A 1024 -6.19 -9.83 4.96
C ILE A 1024 -6.37 -9.31 3.53
N LYS A 1025 -6.42 -10.18 2.50
CA LYS A 1025 -6.76 -9.78 1.12
C LYS A 1025 -8.24 -9.43 0.99
N TYR A 1026 -9.12 -10.32 1.45
CA TYR A 1026 -10.58 -10.24 1.24
C TYR A 1026 -11.32 -9.69 2.47
N THR A 1027 -10.88 -8.53 2.98
CA THR A 1027 -11.37 -7.95 4.26
C THR A 1027 -12.90 -7.74 4.31
N HIS A 1028 -13.50 -7.39 3.18
CA HIS A 1028 -14.93 -7.12 3.03
C HIS A 1028 -15.82 -8.31 3.45
N TRP A 1029 -15.36 -9.54 3.26
CA TRP A 1029 -16.09 -10.75 3.66
C TRP A 1029 -16.23 -10.90 5.18
N LEU A 1030 -15.37 -10.29 6.00
CA LEU A 1030 -15.45 -10.34 7.46
C LEU A 1030 -16.77 -9.75 7.98
N TYR A 1031 -17.27 -8.70 7.32
CA TYR A 1031 -18.57 -8.12 7.62
C TYR A 1031 -19.73 -9.05 7.23
N PHE A 1032 -19.73 -9.58 6.00
CA PHE A 1032 -20.79 -10.47 5.53
C PHE A 1032 -20.85 -11.79 6.33
N LEU A 1033 -19.70 -12.36 6.70
CA LEU A 1033 -19.61 -13.51 7.58
C LEU A 1033 -20.15 -13.21 9.00
N SER A 1034 -19.88 -12.01 9.52
CA SER A 1034 -20.44 -11.56 10.80
C SER A 1034 -21.96 -11.36 10.74
N ASN A 1035 -22.49 -10.79 9.66
CA ASN A 1035 -23.93 -10.65 9.45
C ASN A 1035 -24.62 -12.03 9.34
N ASN A 1036 -24.01 -12.98 8.63
CA ASN A 1036 -24.47 -14.38 8.57
C ASN A 1036 -24.42 -15.08 9.95
N PHE A 1037 -23.36 -14.85 10.74
CA PHE A 1037 -23.30 -15.34 12.11
C PHE A 1037 -24.40 -14.74 12.99
N VAL A 1038 -24.72 -13.46 12.85
CA VAL A 1038 -25.85 -12.84 13.56
C VAL A 1038 -27.20 -13.39 13.07
N ALA A 1039 -27.35 -13.72 11.78
CA ALA A 1039 -28.51 -14.44 11.27
C ALA A 1039 -28.65 -15.85 11.90
N TRP A 1040 -27.54 -16.55 12.13
CA TRP A 1040 -27.53 -17.79 12.90
C TRP A 1040 -27.96 -17.55 14.36
N LEU A 1041 -27.52 -16.48 15.02
CA LEU A 1041 -28.00 -16.12 16.37
C LEU A 1041 -29.50 -15.81 16.41
N LEU A 1042 -30.06 -15.20 15.35
CA LEU A 1042 -31.51 -15.01 15.19
C LEU A 1042 -32.24 -16.34 15.05
N LEU A 1043 -31.70 -17.29 14.27
CA LEU A 1043 -32.28 -18.62 14.12
C LEU A 1043 -32.33 -19.37 15.46
N LEU A 1044 -31.28 -19.26 16.29
CA LEU A 1044 -31.29 -19.82 17.66
C LEU A 1044 -32.43 -19.23 18.52
N HIS A 1045 -32.69 -17.92 18.42
CA HIS A 1045 -33.82 -17.27 19.09
C HIS A 1045 -35.18 -17.67 18.52
N PHE A 1046 -35.27 -17.98 17.23
CA PHE A 1046 -36.48 -18.49 16.62
C PHE A 1046 -36.79 -19.92 17.11
N VAL A 1047 -35.81 -20.82 17.09
CA VAL A 1047 -35.94 -22.22 17.54
C VAL A 1047 -36.34 -22.32 19.02
N ASP A 1048 -35.83 -21.45 19.90
CA ASP A 1048 -36.25 -21.42 21.32
C ASP A 1048 -37.65 -20.82 21.53
N SER A 1049 -38.21 -20.10 20.53
CA SER A 1049 -39.55 -19.50 20.63
C SER A 1049 -40.68 -20.54 20.61
N HIS A 1050 -41.87 -20.15 21.07
CA HIS A 1050 -43.06 -21.03 21.04
C HIS A 1050 -43.35 -21.57 19.63
N TYR A 1051 -43.30 -20.70 18.62
CA TYR A 1051 -43.55 -21.07 17.22
C TYR A 1051 -42.43 -21.95 16.64
N GLY A 1052 -41.17 -21.65 16.93
CA GLY A 1052 -40.04 -22.48 16.49
C GLY A 1052 -40.04 -23.88 17.11
N ARG A 1053 -40.42 -24.00 18.39
CA ARG A 1053 -40.64 -25.30 19.03
C ARG A 1053 -41.80 -26.07 18.38
N LEU A 1054 -42.92 -25.40 18.08
CA LEU A 1054 -44.09 -26.02 17.48
C LEU A 1054 -43.81 -26.50 16.04
N LEU A 1055 -43.10 -25.68 15.25
CA LEU A 1055 -42.58 -26.05 13.92
C LEU A 1055 -41.58 -27.23 13.99
N TYR A 1056 -40.69 -27.24 14.99
CA TYR A 1056 -39.73 -28.33 15.20
C TYR A 1056 -40.43 -29.66 15.54
N HIS A 1057 -41.49 -29.65 16.35
CA HIS A 1057 -42.27 -30.86 16.61
C HIS A 1057 -42.97 -31.35 15.33
N TYR A 1058 -43.65 -30.44 14.61
CA TYR A 1058 -44.30 -30.76 13.33
C TYR A 1058 -43.34 -31.39 12.30
N LEU A 1059 -42.14 -30.81 12.13
CA LEU A 1059 -41.09 -31.36 11.26
C LEU A 1059 -40.59 -32.73 11.74
N MET A 1060 -40.28 -32.87 13.04
CA MET A 1060 -39.78 -34.13 13.59
C MET A 1060 -40.82 -35.25 13.54
N ASP A 1061 -42.11 -34.94 13.67
CA ASP A 1061 -43.20 -35.90 13.54
C ASP A 1061 -43.38 -36.33 12.08
N HIS A 1062 -43.37 -35.40 11.11
CA HIS A 1062 -43.40 -35.75 9.68
C HIS A 1062 -42.19 -36.60 9.24
N ILE A 1063 -40.97 -36.25 9.68
CA ILE A 1063 -39.76 -37.02 9.38
C ILE A 1063 -39.82 -38.42 10.02
N ARG A 1064 -40.38 -38.54 11.23
CA ARG A 1064 -40.59 -39.85 11.90
C ARG A 1064 -41.69 -40.70 11.28
N ILE A 1065 -42.73 -40.10 10.72
CA ILE A 1065 -43.78 -40.82 9.98
C ILE A 1065 -43.20 -41.47 8.71
N GLY A 1066 -42.26 -40.80 8.01
CA GLY A 1066 -41.51 -41.39 6.90
C GLY A 1066 -40.70 -42.64 7.30
N SER A 1067 -40.09 -42.62 8.49
CA SER A 1067 -39.25 -43.73 8.99
C SER A 1067 -40.03 -44.96 9.51
N LYS A 1068 -41.36 -44.91 9.62
CA LYS A 1068 -42.19 -45.97 10.24
C LYS A 1068 -43.00 -46.81 9.24
N LYS A 1069 -42.63 -46.80 7.95
CA LYS A 1069 -43.30 -47.60 6.91
C LYS A 1069 -42.57 -48.87 6.45
N HIS A 1070 -41.48 -49.26 7.11
CA HIS A 1070 -40.80 -50.55 6.92
C HIS A 1070 -40.37 -51.19 8.25
N SER A 1071 -41.33 -51.83 8.93
CA SER A 1071 -41.15 -52.95 9.86
C SER A 1071 -42.47 -53.67 10.03
#